data_AF-A0A0Q9T354-F1
#
_entry.id   AF-A0A0Q9T354-F1
#
_cell.length_a   1.000
_cell.length_b   1.000
_cell.length_c   1.000
_cell.angle_alpha   90.00
_cell.angle_beta   90.00
_cell.angle_gamma   90.00
#
_symmetry.space_group_name_H-M   'P 1'
#
loop_
_entity.id
_entity.type
_entity.pdbx_description
1 polymer ?
#
loop_
_entity_poly.entity_id
_entity_poly.type
_entity_poly.pdbx_seq_one_letter_code
_entity_poly.pdbx_strand_id
1 'polypeptide(L)'
;MMVQKQVGMGALACALVWQLVAGTTVNAAGPTLTLSSQETITSGAIMKNYIWTTTRSNKDVSVIANVVEVDLTNPNVKIDAMAGTNNQFTKNQSVLGMVKDTGAVAGVNGDFFNTQAEGVPEGAQITNGQVMATPAKISGLYSFAITKSNQPIIDIFDFQGKVTAKDGTSFDLGGVNKTYYWDDNDVAMIADGLFLYTNAWALTQRAVDGTHVPTEALIQNDVVKEIAVDTNIKMVAPADGYILRGSGLAREFIVNHLKVGDKITTKYDMVPHDASKTYDWKNFKMLIGGSTLLVDEAKPSYFTRNIGDFSGYSPRSRTAIGYSKDMKTAYIITSDRSAGSAGMTLPELQQFMISAGVWRGMVLDGGGSTQMVSRPLGDYDPKLVNKTENGNQRSVANGVGVYSTAPKGELKGLILKGQNILFMNESSTYQFKAYDDYYNPISVDGIVPQWSSSTTNGAFKDNVFTPTLPGKTQITAKSGKGSASMDVEVVGRDQITSMKFNSGAFSVIEGGDFKLPISVTTRSGATRELPAASATWELSGIKGTLKDGILHVDSASGSQAAQVIARYDGYSTMVTLPVGQEKVWYDLDNFAVMTTGDKYPAEVVSAVNIVPTSGNKSLEISYDFTKGTGTKAAYARFNGMNGAQIEGEPEFITAKVLGDGSFNWVRAEIIDADGKLNYVSFTENMNWTGWRKVTADVSDLKFPIKLKSVYVANPANGQDERALKGKVNIDDISFIYEGQLPALPKNTIKLNVYKKQATLNDKSYTLEQAPTIVNDNTLVPIRFVTEALGGNVKWDDKERKVTVVRGDKLIDLWIDNADLFVNGDRVTAEVSPKIMNNVTMVPLRLISERLGFKVGWEPKNYGITIE
;
A
#
# COMPACT_ATOMS: atom_id res chain seq x y z
N MET A 1 -1.82 13.77 82.17
CA MET A 1 -1.46 12.70 83.12
C MET A 1 -0.60 11.71 82.34
N MET A 2 0.68 11.58 82.73
CA MET A 2 1.67 10.49 82.51
C MET A 2 1.51 9.58 81.26
N VAL A 3 2.52 9.21 80.45
CA VAL A 3 3.97 9.12 80.66
C VAL A 3 4.67 8.82 79.33
N GLN A 4 5.96 9.15 79.30
CA GLN A 4 7.01 8.87 78.32
C GLN A 4 7.03 7.45 77.71
N LYS A 5 7.51 7.35 76.47
CA LYS A 5 8.74 6.58 76.16
C LYS A 5 9.33 6.95 74.79
N GLN A 6 10.53 7.54 74.83
CA GLN A 6 11.52 7.54 73.75
C GLN A 6 12.06 6.13 73.56
N VAL A 7 12.33 5.74 72.31
CA VAL A 7 13.57 5.05 71.91
C VAL A 7 13.95 5.59 70.53
N GLY A 8 15.16 6.16 70.43
CA GLY A 8 15.71 6.71 69.19
C GLY A 8 16.77 5.82 68.57
N MET A 9 17.13 6.14 67.33
CA MET A 9 18.40 5.91 66.63
C MET A 9 18.28 6.84 65.41
N GLY A 10 18.95 8.00 65.34
CA GLY A 10 20.39 8.17 65.21
C GLY A 10 20.61 8.97 63.92
N ALA A 11 20.50 10.30 64.00
CA ALA A 11 20.67 11.20 62.86
C ALA A 11 22.16 11.56 62.70
N LEU A 12 22.79 11.08 61.62
CA LEU A 12 24.02 11.69 61.10
C LEU A 12 23.62 12.85 60.18
N ALA A 13 23.92 14.07 60.61
CA ALA A 13 23.80 15.26 59.80
C ALA A 13 25.04 15.38 58.89
N CYS A 14 24.89 15.01 57.61
CA CYS A 14 25.77 15.49 56.54
C CYS A 14 25.06 16.65 55.84
N ALA A 15 25.46 17.87 56.16
CA ALA A 15 25.07 19.07 55.42
C ALA A 15 25.77 19.07 54.05
N LEU A 16 25.06 18.62 53.02
CA LEU A 16 25.44 18.83 51.63
C LEU A 16 24.55 19.93 51.06
N VAL A 17 25.12 21.13 50.99
CA VAL A 17 24.58 22.29 50.29
C VAL A 17 24.51 21.94 48.80
N TRP A 18 23.33 21.61 48.31
CA TRP A 18 23.06 21.62 46.87
C TRP A 18 22.64 23.03 46.47
N GLN A 19 23.55 23.73 45.80
CA GLN A 19 23.24 24.94 45.05
C GLN A 19 22.10 24.63 44.08
N LEU A 20 21.01 25.40 44.15
CA LEU A 20 20.02 25.47 43.08
C LEU A 20 20.72 25.98 41.81
N VAL A 21 21.12 25.05 40.94
CA VAL A 21 21.22 25.37 39.52
C VAL A 21 19.78 25.47 39.04
N ALA A 22 19.36 26.68 38.69
CA ALA A 22 18.13 26.91 37.95
C ALA A 22 18.23 26.17 36.62
N GLY A 23 17.83 24.90 36.61
CA GLY A 23 17.61 24.15 35.39
C GLY A 23 16.48 24.83 34.64
N THR A 24 16.78 25.33 33.45
CA THR A 24 15.76 25.68 32.47
C THR A 24 14.92 24.42 32.23
N THR A 25 13.71 24.40 32.79
CA THR A 25 12.72 23.39 32.41
C THR A 25 12.41 23.64 30.94
N VAL A 26 12.97 22.83 30.07
CA VAL A 26 12.46 22.66 28.71
C VAL A 26 11.05 22.12 28.90
N ASN A 27 10.05 23.01 28.84
CA ASN A 27 8.66 22.61 28.73
C ASN A 27 8.57 21.72 27.49
N ALA A 28 8.36 20.42 27.67
CA ALA A 28 7.96 19.55 26.58
C ALA A 28 6.70 20.17 25.97
N ALA A 29 6.73 20.46 24.66
CA ALA A 29 5.58 20.99 23.97
C ALA A 29 4.41 20.00 24.14
N GLY A 30 3.23 20.50 24.50
CA GLY A 30 2.02 19.68 24.58
C GLY A 30 1.68 19.05 23.22
N PRO A 31 0.77 18.07 23.19
CA PRO A 31 0.40 17.46 21.93
C PRO A 31 -0.18 18.49 20.95
N THR A 32 0.06 18.28 19.65
CA THR A 32 -0.42 19.18 18.59
C THR A 32 -1.31 18.43 17.60
N LEU A 33 -2.33 19.13 17.11
CA LEU A 33 -3.27 18.64 16.10
C LEU A 33 -3.13 19.48 14.83
N THR A 34 -2.64 18.87 13.75
CA THR A 34 -2.43 19.54 12.47
C THR A 34 -3.38 18.98 11.42
N LEU A 35 -4.18 19.84 10.78
CA LEU A 35 -5.00 19.43 9.63
C LEU A 35 -4.09 19.19 8.43
N SER A 36 -4.08 17.96 7.91
CA SER A 36 -3.28 17.56 6.74
C SER A 36 -4.06 17.74 5.44
N SER A 37 -5.34 17.38 5.43
CA SER A 37 -6.22 17.55 4.27
C SER A 37 -7.69 17.50 4.67
N GLN A 38 -8.57 17.93 3.77
CA GLN A 38 -10.01 17.81 3.91
C GLN A 38 -10.67 17.60 2.55
N GLU A 39 -11.78 16.85 2.52
CA GLU A 39 -12.57 16.56 1.33
C GLU A 39 -14.06 16.56 1.67
N THR A 40 -14.89 17.13 0.80
CA THR A 40 -16.35 17.04 0.95
C THR A 40 -16.85 15.69 0.44
N ILE A 41 -17.62 14.96 1.26
CA ILE A 41 -18.17 13.64 0.90
C ILE A 41 -19.54 13.80 0.21
N THR A 42 -20.37 14.66 0.78
CA THR A 42 -21.72 15.05 0.32
C THR A 42 -22.11 16.34 1.04
N SER A 43 -23.18 17.00 0.62
CA SER A 43 -23.78 18.11 1.37
C SER A 43 -24.07 17.69 2.82
N GLY A 44 -23.45 18.39 3.77
CA GLY A 44 -23.58 18.10 5.20
C GLY A 44 -22.57 17.10 5.78
N ALA A 45 -21.64 16.55 4.99
CA ALA A 45 -20.56 15.70 5.51
C ALA A 45 -19.20 15.99 4.86
N ILE A 46 -18.18 16.16 5.70
CA ILE A 46 -16.80 16.40 5.28
C ILE A 46 -15.86 15.41 5.99
N MET A 47 -14.86 14.91 5.25
CA MET A 47 -13.74 14.17 5.82
C MET A 47 -12.59 15.15 6.08
N LYS A 48 -11.96 15.03 7.25
CA LYS A 48 -10.72 15.71 7.61
C LYS A 48 -9.67 14.68 8.04
N ASN A 49 -8.46 14.83 7.53
CA ASN A 49 -7.31 14.02 7.93
C ASN A 49 -6.38 14.89 8.76
N TYR A 50 -5.99 14.38 9.93
CA TYR A 50 -5.15 15.06 10.89
C TYR A 50 -3.87 14.27 11.15
N ILE A 51 -2.80 15.01 11.45
CA ILE A 51 -1.61 14.50 12.11
C ILE A 51 -1.64 14.96 13.56
N TRP A 52 -1.74 13.99 14.47
CA TRP A 52 -1.59 14.20 15.90
C TRP A 52 -0.16 13.89 16.31
N THR A 53 0.54 14.86 16.88
CA THR A 53 1.91 14.68 17.37
C THR A 53 1.93 14.77 18.89
N THR A 54 2.58 13.82 19.53
CA THR A 54 2.76 13.78 21.00
C THR A 54 4.10 13.14 21.35
N THR A 55 4.50 13.21 22.61
CA THR A 55 5.75 12.62 23.09
C THR A 55 5.45 11.37 23.92
N ARG A 56 6.02 10.22 23.52
CA ARG A 56 5.98 8.96 24.28
C ARG A 56 7.39 8.55 24.66
N SER A 57 7.65 8.35 25.96
CA SER A 57 8.98 7.93 26.44
C SER A 57 10.12 8.80 25.89
N ASN A 58 9.94 10.13 25.93
CA ASN A 58 10.86 11.15 25.41
C ASN A 58 11.15 11.07 23.90
N LYS A 59 10.26 10.44 23.11
CA LYS A 59 10.32 10.43 21.65
C LYS A 59 9.05 11.01 21.08
N ASP A 60 9.21 11.89 20.09
CA ASP A 60 8.08 12.39 19.34
C ASP A 60 7.51 11.27 18.47
N VAL A 61 6.19 11.13 18.53
CA VAL A 61 5.43 10.18 17.74
C VAL A 61 4.32 10.92 17.04
N SER A 62 4.06 10.52 15.79
CA SER A 62 2.95 11.05 15.00
C SER A 62 1.91 9.96 14.75
N VAL A 63 0.65 10.38 14.74
CA VAL A 63 -0.51 9.53 14.50
C VAL A 63 -1.37 10.16 13.42
N ILE A 64 -1.72 9.37 12.41
CA ILE A 64 -2.71 9.73 11.41
C ILE A 64 -4.09 9.46 12.02
N ALA A 65 -4.94 10.48 12.03
CA ALA A 65 -6.32 10.39 12.49
C ALA A 65 -7.27 10.96 11.44
N ASN A 66 -8.44 10.34 11.31
CA ASN A 66 -9.44 10.69 10.32
C ASN A 66 -10.74 11.04 11.04
N VAL A 67 -11.40 12.10 10.61
CA VAL A 67 -12.64 12.60 11.21
C VAL A 67 -13.65 12.86 10.10
N VAL A 68 -14.81 12.21 10.17
CA VAL A 68 -15.99 12.62 9.40
C VAL A 68 -16.84 13.51 10.30
N GLU A 69 -16.97 14.77 9.92
CA GLU A 69 -17.89 15.71 10.54
C GLU A 69 -19.21 15.70 9.78
N VAL A 70 -20.32 15.53 10.50
CA VAL A 70 -21.66 15.50 9.93
C VAL A 70 -22.50 16.60 10.56
N ASP A 71 -23.05 17.48 9.74
CA ASP A 71 -23.99 18.53 10.13
C ASP A 71 -25.39 17.93 10.34
N LEU A 72 -25.77 17.77 11.60
CA LEU A 72 -27.07 17.24 12.03
C LEU A 72 -28.25 18.17 11.71
N THR A 73 -27.98 19.42 11.32
CA THR A 73 -29.01 20.37 10.87
C THR A 73 -29.27 20.32 9.38
N ASN A 74 -28.39 19.69 8.60
CA ASN A 74 -28.54 19.57 7.16
C ASN A 74 -29.54 18.45 6.80
N PRO A 75 -30.62 18.75 6.04
CA PRO A 75 -31.65 17.76 5.70
C PRO A 75 -31.19 16.71 4.67
N ASN A 76 -30.05 16.94 4.03
CA ASN A 76 -29.51 16.11 2.95
C ASN A 76 -28.48 15.07 3.42
N VAL A 77 -28.31 14.91 4.74
CA VAL A 77 -27.44 13.90 5.32
C VAL A 77 -28.11 13.25 6.53
N LYS A 78 -27.87 11.95 6.72
CA LYS A 78 -28.21 11.26 7.97
C LYS A 78 -27.09 10.33 8.41
N ILE A 79 -27.09 10.03 9.71
CA ILE A 79 -26.30 8.95 10.33
C ILE A 79 -27.26 7.84 10.72
N ASP A 80 -26.85 6.59 10.51
CA ASP A 80 -27.61 5.40 10.89
C ASP A 80 -26.66 4.25 11.28
N ALA A 81 -27.16 3.28 12.05
CA ALA A 81 -26.40 2.09 12.38
C ALA A 81 -26.50 1.06 11.24
N MET A 82 -25.41 0.37 10.95
CA MET A 82 -25.32 -0.73 9.98
C MET A 82 -25.03 -2.03 10.73
N ALA A 83 -25.57 -3.16 10.29
CA ALA A 83 -25.12 -4.49 10.68
C ALA A 83 -24.42 -5.17 9.49
N GLY A 84 -23.98 -6.42 9.66
CA GLY A 84 -23.33 -7.24 8.64
C GLY A 84 -24.12 -7.42 7.32
N THR A 85 -23.79 -8.42 6.52
CA THR A 85 -24.38 -8.58 5.17
C THR A 85 -25.92 -8.52 5.21
N ASN A 86 -26.52 -7.73 4.31
CA ASN A 86 -27.96 -7.43 4.27
C ASN A 86 -28.52 -6.78 5.53
N ASN A 87 -27.69 -6.05 6.28
CA ASN A 87 -28.04 -5.40 7.54
C ASN A 87 -28.58 -6.39 8.59
N GLN A 88 -27.96 -7.58 8.68
CA GLN A 88 -28.27 -8.61 9.68
C GLN A 88 -27.04 -8.92 10.54
N PHE A 89 -27.27 -9.30 11.79
CA PHE A 89 -26.26 -9.91 12.65
C PHE A 89 -25.95 -11.34 12.21
N THR A 90 -24.88 -11.90 12.76
CA THR A 90 -24.36 -13.24 12.44
C THR A 90 -23.87 -13.45 11.01
N LYS A 91 -23.78 -12.36 10.25
CA LYS A 91 -23.17 -12.26 8.92
C LYS A 91 -22.13 -11.15 8.90
N ASN A 92 -21.17 -11.22 9.82
CA ASN A 92 -20.14 -10.18 9.97
C ASN A 92 -19.47 -9.85 8.63
N GLN A 93 -19.23 -8.56 8.40
CA GLN A 93 -18.65 -8.06 7.16
C GLN A 93 -17.69 -6.91 7.44
N SER A 94 -16.81 -6.59 6.48
CA SER A 94 -16.01 -5.36 6.56
C SER A 94 -16.91 -4.12 6.54
N VAL A 95 -16.39 -3.01 7.07
CA VAL A 95 -17.10 -1.72 7.02
C VAL A 95 -17.34 -1.31 5.57
N LEU A 96 -16.37 -1.57 4.68
CA LEU A 96 -16.54 -1.27 3.25
C LEU A 96 -17.68 -2.07 2.63
N GLY A 97 -17.83 -3.34 2.99
CA GLY A 97 -18.96 -4.14 2.55
C GLY A 97 -20.28 -3.57 3.08
N MET A 98 -20.37 -3.26 4.37
CA MET A 98 -21.58 -2.67 4.96
C MET A 98 -21.98 -1.34 4.30
N VAL A 99 -20.99 -0.46 4.03
CA VAL A 99 -21.23 0.82 3.36
C VAL A 99 -21.76 0.61 1.94
N LYS A 100 -21.21 -0.37 1.20
CA LYS A 100 -21.69 -0.72 -0.15
C LYS A 100 -23.11 -1.31 -0.12
N ASP A 101 -23.37 -2.25 0.78
CA ASP A 101 -24.67 -2.94 0.89
C ASP A 101 -25.80 -1.98 1.27
N THR A 102 -25.51 -1.00 2.12
CA THR A 102 -26.52 -0.05 2.62
C THR A 102 -26.64 1.22 1.79
N GLY A 103 -25.71 1.47 0.86
CA GLY A 103 -25.65 2.72 0.09
C GLY A 103 -25.18 3.93 0.90
N ALA A 104 -24.51 3.70 2.03
CA ALA A 104 -23.84 4.77 2.76
C ALA A 104 -22.70 5.37 1.91
N VAL A 105 -22.39 6.64 2.15
CA VAL A 105 -21.30 7.38 1.49
C VAL A 105 -20.04 7.45 2.36
N ALA A 106 -20.17 7.16 3.65
CA ALA A 106 -19.06 6.99 4.57
C ALA A 106 -19.47 6.03 5.70
N GLY A 107 -18.51 5.49 6.44
CA GLY A 107 -18.81 4.73 7.64
C GLY A 107 -17.60 4.25 8.41
N VAL A 108 -17.84 3.83 9.65
CA VAL A 108 -16.84 3.21 10.53
C VAL A 108 -17.39 1.93 11.17
N ASN A 109 -16.50 1.14 11.78
CA ASN A 109 -16.91 0.02 12.63
C ASN A 109 -17.62 0.53 13.90
N GLY A 110 -18.45 -0.31 14.48
CA GLY A 110 -19.32 0.03 15.60
C GLY A 110 -18.85 -0.57 16.91
N ASP A 111 -19.77 -1.28 17.53
CA ASP A 111 -19.73 -1.77 18.90
C ASP A 111 -18.74 -2.92 19.12
N PHE A 112 -18.46 -3.19 20.39
CA PHE A 112 -17.75 -4.40 20.84
C PHE A 112 -18.60 -5.64 20.59
N PHE A 113 -17.93 -6.76 20.33
CA PHE A 113 -18.57 -8.07 20.15
C PHE A 113 -17.62 -9.19 20.52
N ASN A 114 -18.17 -10.33 20.94
CA ASN A 114 -17.40 -11.53 21.17
C ASN A 114 -16.98 -12.16 19.83
N THR A 115 -15.69 -12.04 19.50
CA THR A 115 -15.11 -12.58 18.26
C THR A 115 -15.11 -14.11 18.16
N GLN A 116 -15.33 -14.82 19.26
CA GLN A 116 -15.43 -16.29 19.30
C GLN A 116 -16.87 -16.80 19.22
N ALA A 117 -17.86 -15.90 19.33
CA ALA A 117 -19.28 -16.23 19.27
C ALA A 117 -19.87 -15.90 17.90
N GLU A 118 -21.19 -15.78 17.79
CA GLU A 118 -21.89 -15.63 16.50
C GLU A 118 -21.76 -14.24 15.85
N GLY A 119 -21.02 -13.29 16.43
CA GLY A 119 -20.81 -11.97 15.80
C GLY A 119 -22.00 -11.03 15.95
N VAL A 120 -22.30 -10.65 17.19
CA VAL A 120 -23.42 -9.79 17.58
C VAL A 120 -22.93 -8.75 18.59
N PRO A 121 -23.41 -7.49 18.53
CA PRO A 121 -22.95 -6.44 19.44
C PRO A 121 -23.26 -6.71 20.92
N GLU A 122 -22.36 -6.25 21.80
CA GLU A 122 -22.53 -6.24 23.26
C GLU A 122 -23.55 -5.17 23.71
N GLY A 123 -23.52 -3.99 23.13
CA GLY A 123 -24.48 -2.92 23.37
C GLY A 123 -25.74 -3.03 22.51
N ALA A 124 -26.54 -1.97 22.53
CA ALA A 124 -27.78 -1.89 21.77
C ALA A 124 -27.56 -1.40 20.34
N GLN A 125 -28.52 -1.71 19.47
CA GLN A 125 -28.58 -1.16 18.14
C GLN A 125 -30.02 -0.85 17.73
N ILE A 126 -30.26 0.36 17.26
CA ILE A 126 -31.45 0.76 16.51
C ILE A 126 -30.99 1.18 15.11
N THR A 127 -31.58 0.59 14.09
CA THR A 127 -31.35 0.95 12.68
C THR A 127 -32.69 1.34 12.06
N ASN A 128 -32.77 2.48 11.38
CA ASN A 128 -34.02 3.00 10.79
C ASN A 128 -35.22 2.99 11.78
N GLY A 129 -34.96 3.30 13.06
CA GLY A 129 -35.97 3.29 14.12
C GLY A 129 -36.44 1.92 14.60
N GLN A 130 -35.87 0.82 14.10
CA GLN A 130 -36.18 -0.55 14.52
C GLN A 130 -35.12 -1.08 15.48
N VAL A 131 -35.56 -1.71 16.58
CA VAL A 131 -34.66 -2.37 17.54
C VAL A 131 -34.05 -3.60 16.89
N MET A 132 -32.75 -3.56 16.65
CA MET A 132 -31.97 -4.66 16.11
C MET A 132 -31.44 -5.53 17.25
N ALA A 133 -30.86 -4.92 18.29
CA ALA A 133 -30.39 -5.59 19.49
C ALA A 133 -30.56 -4.68 20.70
N THR A 134 -30.74 -5.26 21.89
CA THR A 134 -30.81 -4.51 23.17
C THR A 134 -29.43 -4.42 23.80
N PRO A 135 -29.21 -3.70 24.92
CA PRO A 135 -27.95 -3.75 25.65
C PRO A 135 -27.74 -5.13 26.30
N ALA A 136 -26.49 -5.58 26.42
CA ALA A 136 -26.13 -6.65 27.35
C ALA A 136 -26.17 -6.11 28.78
N LYS A 137 -26.41 -7.00 29.76
CA LYS A 137 -26.40 -6.68 31.19
C LYS A 137 -24.97 -6.56 31.73
N ILE A 138 -24.24 -5.57 31.22
CA ILE A 138 -22.84 -5.28 31.55
C ILE A 138 -22.77 -3.79 31.92
N SER A 139 -22.17 -3.47 33.06
CA SER A 139 -22.10 -2.10 33.54
C SER A 139 -21.21 -1.21 32.66
N GLY A 140 -21.62 0.04 32.49
CA GLY A 140 -20.79 1.07 31.88
C GLY A 140 -20.75 1.09 30.35
N LEU A 141 -21.64 0.37 29.66
CA LEU A 141 -21.79 0.40 28.20
C LEU A 141 -22.57 1.63 27.72
N TYR A 142 -21.86 2.67 27.29
CA TYR A 142 -22.50 3.83 26.65
C TYR A 142 -22.99 3.50 25.24
N SER A 143 -24.06 4.18 24.84
CA SER A 143 -24.58 4.18 23.49
C SER A 143 -24.67 5.59 22.95
N PHE A 144 -24.47 5.75 21.64
CA PHE A 144 -24.73 6.97 20.89
C PHE A 144 -26.07 6.81 20.17
N ALA A 145 -26.98 7.75 20.36
CA ALA A 145 -28.27 7.77 19.68
C ALA A 145 -28.50 9.10 18.99
N ILE A 146 -29.32 9.08 17.95
CA ILE A 146 -29.87 10.30 17.36
C ILE A 146 -31.39 10.20 17.37
N THR A 147 -32.05 11.26 17.86
CA THR A 147 -33.51 11.34 17.86
C THR A 147 -34.07 11.63 16.46
N LYS A 148 -35.38 11.47 16.28
CA LYS A 148 -36.12 11.88 15.08
C LYS A 148 -36.03 13.39 14.81
N SER A 149 -35.71 14.20 15.82
CA SER A 149 -35.45 15.64 15.71
C SER A 149 -33.96 15.98 15.56
N ASN A 150 -33.14 15.00 15.15
CA ASN A 150 -31.69 15.13 14.94
C ASN A 150 -30.88 15.55 16.18
N GLN A 151 -31.37 15.28 17.39
CA GLN A 151 -30.61 15.54 18.61
C GLN A 151 -29.71 14.33 18.95
N PRO A 152 -28.39 14.50 19.09
CA PRO A 152 -27.48 13.45 19.52
C PRO A 152 -27.54 13.25 21.04
N ILE A 153 -27.43 12.00 21.47
CA ILE A 153 -27.44 11.59 22.89
C ILE A 153 -26.30 10.58 23.09
N ILE A 154 -25.53 10.71 24.17
CA ILE A 154 -24.58 9.69 24.64
C ILE A 154 -24.89 9.36 26.09
N ASP A 155 -25.44 8.16 26.32
CA ASP A 155 -25.87 7.69 27.64
C ASP A 155 -25.87 6.15 27.75
N ILE A 156 -26.11 5.66 28.97
CA ILE A 156 -26.30 4.23 29.25
C ILE A 156 -27.80 3.94 29.26
N PHE A 157 -28.18 2.84 28.60
CA PHE A 157 -29.55 2.34 28.57
C PHE A 157 -29.59 0.92 29.13
N ASP A 158 -30.57 0.63 29.98
CA ASP A 158 -30.88 -0.70 30.48
C ASP A 158 -32.02 -1.32 29.68
N PHE A 159 -32.07 -2.65 29.66
CA PHE A 159 -33.15 -3.42 29.05
C PHE A 159 -34.10 -3.95 30.12
N GLN A 160 -35.40 -3.78 29.88
CA GLN A 160 -36.44 -4.44 30.65
C GLN A 160 -37.46 -5.05 29.70
N GLY A 161 -37.88 -6.28 29.95
CA GLY A 161 -38.88 -6.92 29.12
C GLY A 161 -39.43 -8.17 29.75
N LYS A 162 -40.62 -8.59 29.31
CA LYS A 162 -41.26 -9.82 29.75
C LYS A 162 -42.16 -10.42 28.68
N VAL A 163 -42.31 -11.73 28.76
CA VAL A 163 -43.32 -12.51 28.04
C VAL A 163 -44.38 -12.95 29.05
N THR A 164 -45.65 -12.71 28.73
CA THR A 164 -46.80 -13.15 29.51
C THR A 164 -47.58 -14.18 28.71
N ALA A 165 -47.67 -15.39 29.26
CA ALA A 165 -48.44 -16.50 28.72
C ALA A 165 -49.95 -16.25 28.88
N LYS A 166 -50.76 -17.06 28.17
CA LYS A 166 -52.22 -16.96 28.19
C LYS A 166 -52.83 -17.19 29.57
N ASP A 167 -52.18 -17.99 30.42
CA ASP A 167 -52.59 -18.26 31.79
C ASP A 167 -52.25 -17.14 32.78
N GLY A 168 -51.58 -16.07 32.31
CA GLY A 168 -51.15 -14.92 33.11
C GLY A 168 -49.74 -15.06 33.69
N THR A 169 -49.12 -16.23 33.62
CA THR A 169 -47.73 -16.45 34.08
C THR A 169 -46.79 -15.63 33.22
N SER A 170 -45.76 -15.05 33.82
CA SER A 170 -44.79 -14.21 33.11
C SER A 170 -43.35 -14.62 33.39
N PHE A 171 -42.49 -14.37 32.42
CA PHE A 171 -41.04 -14.57 32.53
C PHE A 171 -40.30 -13.37 31.93
N ASP A 172 -39.21 -12.95 32.56
CA ASP A 172 -38.44 -11.78 32.13
C ASP A 172 -37.54 -12.11 30.93
N LEU A 173 -37.48 -11.17 29.99
CA LEU A 173 -36.59 -11.28 28.85
C LEU A 173 -35.18 -10.86 29.25
N GLY A 174 -34.18 -11.66 28.87
CA GLY A 174 -32.76 -11.34 29.01
C GLY A 174 -32.25 -10.39 27.93
N GLY A 175 -32.91 -10.33 26.77
CA GLY A 175 -32.53 -9.44 25.68
C GLY A 175 -33.17 -9.79 24.34
N VAL A 176 -32.94 -8.93 23.35
CA VAL A 176 -33.30 -9.12 21.95
C VAL A 176 -32.04 -9.31 21.11
N ASN A 177 -32.00 -10.39 20.33
CA ASN A 177 -30.91 -10.78 19.43
C ASN A 177 -29.54 -10.71 20.12
N LYS A 178 -29.37 -11.45 21.22
CA LYS A 178 -28.09 -11.57 21.92
C LYS A 178 -27.47 -12.94 21.72
N THR A 179 -26.15 -12.96 21.65
CA THR A 179 -25.37 -14.20 21.85
C THR A 179 -25.33 -14.55 23.35
N TYR A 180 -24.64 -15.63 23.72
CA TYR A 180 -24.33 -15.92 25.12
C TYR A 180 -23.30 -14.93 25.66
N TYR A 181 -23.51 -14.46 26.88
CA TYR A 181 -22.61 -13.56 27.58
C TYR A 181 -22.78 -13.71 29.10
N TRP A 182 -21.89 -13.06 29.85
CA TRP A 182 -21.91 -13.02 31.31
C TRP A 182 -22.15 -11.60 31.80
N ASP A 183 -22.83 -11.46 32.93
CA ASP A 183 -22.92 -10.16 33.61
C ASP A 183 -21.65 -9.87 34.44
N ASP A 184 -21.63 -8.73 35.11
CA ASP A 184 -20.48 -8.28 35.91
C ASP A 184 -20.15 -9.20 37.10
N ASN A 185 -20.99 -10.19 37.42
CA ASN A 185 -20.79 -11.18 38.48
C ASN A 185 -20.46 -12.58 37.92
N ASP A 186 -20.02 -12.65 36.66
CA ASP A 186 -19.74 -13.90 35.94
C ASP A 186 -20.94 -14.87 35.87
N VAL A 187 -22.18 -14.36 35.94
CA VAL A 187 -23.37 -15.18 35.77
C VAL A 187 -23.65 -15.35 34.28
N ALA A 188 -23.71 -16.61 33.82
CA ALA A 188 -24.06 -16.92 32.43
C ALA A 188 -25.53 -16.54 32.18
N MET A 189 -25.77 -15.44 31.46
CA MET A 189 -27.11 -14.88 31.26
C MET A 189 -28.05 -15.82 30.52
N ILE A 190 -27.48 -16.77 29.78
CA ILE A 190 -28.23 -17.71 28.99
C ILE A 190 -28.70 -18.93 29.77
N ALA A 191 -28.06 -19.30 30.89
CA ALA A 191 -28.30 -20.56 31.58
C ALA A 191 -29.79 -20.75 31.96
N ASP A 192 -30.39 -19.74 32.59
CA ASP A 192 -31.81 -19.68 32.98
C ASP A 192 -32.61 -18.63 32.19
N GLY A 193 -32.04 -18.09 31.11
CA GLY A 193 -32.56 -16.89 30.45
C GLY A 193 -33.52 -17.17 29.29
N LEU A 194 -34.51 -16.27 29.13
CA LEU A 194 -35.41 -16.22 27.98
C LEU A 194 -35.00 -15.08 27.04
N PHE A 195 -34.65 -15.37 25.80
CA PHE A 195 -34.21 -14.38 24.81
C PHE A 195 -35.11 -14.36 23.59
N LEU A 196 -35.28 -13.18 23.01
CA LEU A 196 -36.09 -12.97 21.81
C LEU A 196 -35.21 -12.80 20.58
N TYR A 197 -35.51 -13.50 19.49
CA TYR A 197 -34.78 -13.42 18.24
C TYR A 197 -35.68 -13.04 17.06
N THR A 198 -35.32 -11.98 16.36
CA THR A 198 -36.04 -11.48 15.17
C THR A 198 -35.29 -11.84 13.89
N ASN A 199 -35.80 -11.41 12.74
CA ASN A 199 -35.14 -11.57 11.44
C ASN A 199 -33.82 -10.77 11.30
N ALA A 200 -33.46 -9.94 12.29
CA ALA A 200 -32.13 -9.34 12.39
C ALA A 200 -31.04 -10.38 12.72
N TRP A 201 -31.40 -11.53 13.31
CA TRP A 201 -30.49 -12.66 13.53
C TRP A 201 -30.57 -13.63 12.35
N ALA A 202 -29.49 -13.79 11.60
CA ALA A 202 -29.54 -14.50 10.31
C ALA A 202 -29.27 -16.02 10.39
N LEU A 203 -28.80 -16.53 11.53
CA LEU A 203 -28.57 -17.97 11.70
C LEU A 203 -29.83 -18.69 12.18
N THR A 204 -29.92 -19.99 11.90
CA THR A 204 -30.98 -20.85 12.42
C THR A 204 -30.69 -21.35 13.83
N GLN A 205 -29.46 -21.22 14.31
CA GLN A 205 -29.04 -21.49 15.69
C GLN A 205 -28.88 -20.17 16.44
N ARG A 206 -29.18 -20.17 17.75
CA ARG A 206 -29.24 -18.97 18.59
C ARG A 206 -28.48 -19.18 19.88
N ALA A 207 -27.44 -18.36 20.07
CA ALA A 207 -26.62 -18.29 21.28
C ALA A 207 -26.16 -19.68 21.76
N VAL A 208 -25.29 -20.28 20.96
CA VAL A 208 -24.72 -21.62 21.15
C VAL A 208 -23.43 -21.50 21.95
N ASP A 209 -23.48 -21.82 23.24
CA ASP A 209 -22.32 -21.84 24.14
C ASP A 209 -21.69 -23.23 24.32
N GLY A 210 -22.27 -24.25 23.68
CA GLY A 210 -21.82 -25.65 23.76
C GLY A 210 -22.26 -26.41 25.02
N THR A 211 -22.94 -25.76 25.97
CA THR A 211 -23.32 -26.33 27.27
C THR A 211 -24.82 -26.32 27.55
N HIS A 212 -25.54 -25.31 27.05
CA HIS A 212 -26.97 -25.17 27.28
C HIS A 212 -27.77 -25.53 26.02
N VAL A 213 -28.60 -26.58 26.12
CA VAL A 213 -29.51 -26.99 25.06
C VAL A 213 -30.76 -26.08 25.08
N PRO A 214 -31.10 -25.41 23.96
CA PRO A 214 -32.24 -24.50 23.94
C PRO A 214 -33.57 -25.25 23.83
N THR A 215 -34.63 -24.66 24.39
CA THR A 215 -36.02 -24.89 23.99
C THR A 215 -36.52 -23.62 23.31
N GLU A 216 -37.08 -23.74 22.10
CA GLU A 216 -37.50 -22.60 21.29
C GLU A 216 -39.01 -22.59 21.02
N ALA A 217 -39.59 -21.40 20.93
CA ALA A 217 -40.99 -21.21 20.53
C ALA A 217 -41.10 -20.13 19.44
N LEU A 218 -41.69 -20.49 18.30
CA LEU A 218 -41.99 -19.55 17.20
C LEU A 218 -43.28 -18.81 17.51
N ILE A 219 -43.22 -17.49 17.51
CA ILE A 219 -44.36 -16.60 17.70
C ILE A 219 -44.58 -15.80 16.42
N GLN A 220 -45.80 -15.85 15.87
CA GLN A 220 -46.19 -15.01 14.73
C GLN A 220 -47.53 -14.35 15.02
N ASN A 221 -47.60 -13.03 14.82
CA ASN A 221 -48.79 -12.23 15.13
C ASN A 221 -49.31 -12.49 16.55
N ASP A 222 -48.41 -12.49 17.53
CA ASP A 222 -48.63 -12.78 18.96
C ASP A 222 -49.16 -14.19 19.28
N VAL A 223 -49.14 -15.13 18.33
CA VAL A 223 -49.63 -16.50 18.51
C VAL A 223 -48.46 -17.49 18.44
N VAL A 224 -48.40 -18.42 19.39
CA VAL A 224 -47.44 -19.53 19.39
C VAL A 224 -47.76 -20.46 18.21
N LYS A 225 -46.81 -20.65 17.30
CA LYS A 225 -46.95 -21.49 16.10
C LYS A 225 -46.25 -22.83 16.20
N GLU A 226 -45.11 -22.85 16.88
CA GLU A 226 -44.29 -24.05 17.03
C GLU A 226 -43.56 -23.97 18.37
N ILE A 227 -43.36 -25.13 19.00
CA ILE A 227 -42.49 -25.28 20.17
C ILE A 227 -41.55 -26.46 19.89
N ALA A 228 -40.25 -26.19 19.96
CA ALA A 228 -39.17 -27.15 19.83
C ALA A 228 -38.53 -27.36 21.20
N VAL A 229 -38.85 -28.48 21.86
CA VAL A 229 -38.33 -28.81 23.19
C VAL A 229 -36.95 -29.43 23.07
N ASP A 230 -36.00 -28.92 23.85
CA ASP A 230 -34.60 -29.37 23.89
C ASP A 230 -33.92 -29.45 22.52
N THR A 231 -34.36 -28.58 21.61
CA THR A 231 -33.78 -28.38 20.28
C THR A 231 -34.15 -27.00 19.76
N ASN A 232 -33.60 -26.64 18.60
CA ASN A 232 -33.85 -25.35 17.97
C ASN A 232 -34.72 -25.48 16.71
N ILE A 233 -35.51 -24.45 16.45
CA ILE A 233 -36.28 -24.28 15.23
C ILE A 233 -35.31 -23.91 14.10
N LYS A 234 -35.33 -24.69 13.02
CA LYS A 234 -34.36 -24.64 11.91
C LYS A 234 -34.70 -23.59 10.85
N MET A 235 -35.10 -22.40 11.28
CA MET A 235 -35.43 -21.28 10.39
C MET A 235 -34.90 -19.96 10.92
N VAL A 236 -34.80 -18.93 10.07
CA VAL A 236 -34.68 -17.53 10.52
C VAL A 236 -36.06 -17.06 10.96
N ALA A 237 -36.14 -16.24 12.02
CA ALA A 237 -37.42 -15.71 12.46
C ALA A 237 -38.11 -14.93 11.32
N PRO A 238 -39.43 -15.10 11.12
CA PRO A 238 -40.16 -14.43 10.05
C PRO A 238 -40.34 -12.94 10.35
N ALA A 239 -40.62 -12.13 9.31
CA ALA A 239 -40.77 -10.68 9.46
C ALA A 239 -41.98 -10.26 10.31
N ASP A 240 -43.00 -11.12 10.40
CA ASP A 240 -44.22 -10.93 11.20
C ASP A 240 -44.17 -11.65 12.56
N GLY A 241 -42.97 -12.03 13.01
CA GLY A 241 -42.79 -12.82 14.22
C GLY A 241 -41.39 -12.80 14.80
N TYR A 242 -41.18 -13.67 15.78
CA TYR A 242 -39.91 -13.86 16.48
C TYR A 242 -39.84 -15.26 17.07
N ILE A 243 -38.63 -15.67 17.49
CA ILE A 243 -38.39 -16.93 18.19
C ILE A 243 -37.96 -16.61 19.61
N LEU A 244 -38.67 -17.17 20.58
CA LEU A 244 -38.21 -17.21 21.98
C LEU A 244 -37.28 -18.39 22.14
N ARG A 245 -36.14 -18.19 22.80
CA ARG A 245 -35.18 -19.24 23.15
C ARG A 245 -34.95 -19.22 24.65
N GLY A 246 -35.21 -20.35 25.31
CA GLY A 246 -35.05 -20.52 26.75
C GLY A 246 -34.20 -21.74 27.10
N SER A 247 -33.46 -21.66 28.20
CA SER A 247 -32.87 -22.82 28.89
C SER A 247 -33.09 -22.70 30.39
N GLY A 248 -32.87 -23.78 31.14
CA GLY A 248 -33.10 -23.80 32.59
C GLY A 248 -34.53 -23.38 32.95
N LEU A 249 -34.68 -22.40 33.83
CA LEU A 249 -36.00 -21.87 34.23
C LEU A 249 -36.82 -21.32 33.04
N ALA A 250 -36.19 -20.69 32.05
CA ALA A 250 -36.89 -20.20 30.87
C ALA A 250 -37.43 -21.33 29.97
N ARG A 251 -36.72 -22.47 29.92
CA ARG A 251 -37.23 -23.68 29.28
C ARG A 251 -38.49 -24.17 30.00
N GLU A 252 -38.45 -24.26 31.33
CA GLU A 252 -39.62 -24.67 32.13
C GLU A 252 -40.81 -23.75 31.88
N PHE A 253 -40.57 -22.44 31.75
CA PHE A 253 -41.59 -21.48 31.38
C PHE A 253 -42.24 -21.81 30.03
N ILE A 254 -41.43 -22.03 28.98
CA ILE A 254 -41.93 -22.36 27.63
C ILE A 254 -42.76 -23.65 27.66
N VAL A 255 -42.23 -24.72 28.28
CA VAL A 255 -42.87 -26.05 28.28
C VAL A 255 -44.16 -26.06 29.09
N ASN A 256 -44.18 -25.39 30.24
CA ASN A 256 -45.31 -25.49 31.18
C ASN A 256 -46.43 -24.50 30.88
N HIS A 257 -46.11 -23.34 30.27
CA HIS A 257 -47.07 -22.23 30.14
C HIS A 257 -47.40 -21.84 28.70
N LEU A 258 -46.65 -22.30 27.68
CA LEU A 258 -46.95 -22.03 26.28
C LEU A 258 -47.50 -23.27 25.56
N LYS A 259 -48.52 -23.07 24.73
CA LYS A 259 -49.05 -24.10 23.82
C LYS A 259 -49.25 -23.53 22.43
N VAL A 260 -49.07 -24.36 21.41
CA VAL A 260 -49.38 -23.98 20.02
C VAL A 260 -50.83 -23.51 19.92
N GLY A 261 -51.05 -22.34 19.32
CA GLY A 261 -52.34 -21.66 19.22
C GLY A 261 -52.62 -20.65 20.33
N ASP A 262 -51.82 -20.61 21.40
CA ASP A 262 -51.98 -19.59 22.45
C ASP A 262 -51.58 -18.22 21.95
N LYS A 263 -52.39 -17.22 22.32
CA LYS A 263 -52.02 -15.81 22.20
C LYS A 263 -51.22 -15.42 23.44
N ILE A 264 -50.04 -14.85 23.23
CA ILE A 264 -49.17 -14.35 24.29
C ILE A 264 -49.02 -12.83 24.19
N THR A 265 -48.47 -12.21 25.23
CA THR A 265 -48.11 -10.79 25.19
C THR A 265 -46.61 -10.65 25.45
N THR A 266 -45.92 -9.93 24.58
CA THR A 266 -44.51 -9.59 24.78
C THR A 266 -44.35 -8.09 24.84
N LYS A 267 -43.74 -7.60 25.92
CA LYS A 267 -43.50 -6.18 26.15
C LYS A 267 -42.05 -5.99 26.57
N TYR A 268 -41.38 -5.04 25.95
CA TYR A 268 -40.04 -4.65 26.35
C TYR A 268 -39.79 -3.17 26.10
N ASP A 269 -38.78 -2.65 26.77
CA ASP A 269 -38.42 -1.23 26.79
C ASP A 269 -36.90 -1.08 26.94
N MET A 270 -36.37 0.05 26.46
CA MET A 270 -35.00 0.50 26.76
C MET A 270 -35.09 1.78 27.56
N VAL A 271 -34.64 1.71 28.81
CA VAL A 271 -34.78 2.81 29.79
C VAL A 271 -33.41 3.42 30.09
N PRO A 272 -33.33 4.73 30.39
CA PRO A 272 -32.07 5.33 30.86
C PRO A 272 -31.62 4.65 32.16
N HIS A 273 -30.32 4.37 32.29
CA HIS A 273 -29.76 3.83 33.53
C HIS A 273 -29.88 4.82 34.70
N ASP A 274 -29.67 6.11 34.41
CA ASP A 274 -29.94 7.20 35.35
C ASP A 274 -31.44 7.51 35.37
N ALA A 275 -32.12 7.06 36.43
CA ALA A 275 -33.56 7.24 36.62
C ALA A 275 -34.01 8.72 36.69
N SER A 276 -33.10 9.69 36.84
CA SER A 276 -33.43 11.11 36.76
C SER A 276 -33.62 11.62 35.33
N LYS A 277 -33.16 10.85 34.33
CA LYS A 277 -33.26 11.18 32.92
C LYS A 277 -34.53 10.61 32.32
N THR A 278 -35.04 11.29 31.30
CA THR A 278 -36.23 10.86 30.55
C THR A 278 -35.90 10.79 29.07
N TYR A 279 -35.75 9.57 28.56
CA TYR A 279 -35.62 9.29 27.13
C TYR A 279 -36.72 8.32 26.71
N ASP A 280 -37.32 8.58 25.55
CA ASP A 280 -38.18 7.61 24.87
C ASP A 280 -37.43 7.06 23.67
N TRP A 281 -36.97 5.81 23.76
CA TRP A 281 -36.19 5.18 22.68
C TRP A 281 -36.98 5.06 21.37
N LYS A 282 -38.32 5.12 21.41
CA LYS A 282 -39.15 5.12 20.19
C LYS A 282 -38.98 6.40 19.38
N ASN A 283 -38.39 7.44 19.98
CA ASN A 283 -37.99 8.67 19.30
C ASN A 283 -36.57 8.59 18.74
N PHE A 284 -35.85 7.50 18.90
CA PHE A 284 -34.53 7.32 18.28
C PHE A 284 -34.70 6.84 16.84
N LYS A 285 -34.05 7.53 15.90
CA LYS A 285 -33.94 7.05 14.51
C LYS A 285 -32.80 6.05 14.37
N MET A 286 -31.76 6.21 15.19
CA MET A 286 -30.64 5.29 15.28
C MET A 286 -30.07 5.28 16.69
N LEU A 287 -29.46 4.14 17.04
CA LEU A 287 -28.69 3.95 18.27
C LEU A 287 -27.59 2.94 17.95
N ILE A 288 -26.38 3.18 18.44
CA ILE A 288 -25.24 2.28 18.36
C ILE A 288 -24.56 2.17 19.72
N GLY A 289 -24.35 0.94 20.16
CA GLY A 289 -23.58 0.64 21.37
C GLY A 289 -22.09 0.96 21.21
N GLY A 290 -21.45 1.18 22.33
CA GLY A 290 -20.00 1.29 22.46
C GLY A 290 -19.59 0.84 23.86
N SER A 291 -18.52 1.45 24.37
CA SER A 291 -18.00 1.12 25.70
C SER A 291 -17.97 2.37 26.58
N THR A 292 -16.80 2.79 27.04
CA THR A 292 -16.68 3.90 27.98
C THR A 292 -16.86 5.29 27.36
N LEU A 293 -17.42 6.22 28.14
CA LEU A 293 -17.34 7.65 27.86
C LEU A 293 -15.88 8.10 27.86
N LEU A 294 -15.51 8.96 26.91
CA LEU A 294 -14.17 9.51 26.75
C LEU A 294 -14.14 10.99 27.09
N VAL A 295 -15.07 11.76 26.53
CA VAL A 295 -15.13 13.21 26.71
C VAL A 295 -16.49 13.57 27.28
N ASP A 296 -16.49 14.40 28.31
CA ASP A 296 -17.68 15.03 28.84
C ASP A 296 -17.43 16.51 29.10
N GLU A 297 -18.34 17.36 28.65
CA GLU A 297 -18.21 18.81 28.71
C GLU A 297 -16.86 19.37 28.19
N ALA A 298 -16.38 18.83 27.06
CA ALA A 298 -15.07 19.10 26.48
C ALA A 298 -13.89 18.90 27.44
N LYS A 299 -14.02 17.96 28.38
CA LYS A 299 -12.98 17.53 29.31
C LYS A 299 -12.86 16.00 29.29
N PRO A 300 -11.69 15.45 29.68
CA PRO A 300 -11.56 14.01 29.86
C PRO A 300 -12.56 13.51 30.92
N SER A 301 -13.36 12.50 30.56
CA SER A 301 -14.22 11.79 31.49
C SER A 301 -13.44 10.71 32.25
N TYR A 302 -13.96 10.30 33.41
CA TYR A 302 -13.60 9.01 33.99
C TYR A 302 -14.07 7.88 33.07
N PHE A 303 -13.28 6.80 33.02
CA PHE A 303 -13.67 5.62 32.27
C PHE A 303 -14.68 4.80 33.07
N THR A 304 -15.84 4.51 32.49
CA THR A 304 -16.92 3.73 33.12
C THR A 304 -16.71 2.22 33.04
N ARG A 305 -15.67 1.79 32.34
CA ARG A 305 -15.20 0.39 32.31
C ARG A 305 -13.70 0.33 32.55
N ASN A 306 -13.22 -0.82 33.02
CA ASN A 306 -11.79 -1.06 33.10
C ASN A 306 -11.20 -1.12 31.69
N ILE A 307 -10.50 -0.05 31.30
CA ILE A 307 -9.96 0.05 29.95
C ILE A 307 -8.79 -0.90 29.70
N GLY A 308 -8.20 -1.51 30.74
CA GLY A 308 -7.18 -2.54 30.61
C GLY A 308 -7.67 -3.75 29.80
N ASP A 309 -8.94 -4.11 29.96
CA ASP A 309 -9.56 -5.31 29.38
C ASP A 309 -9.64 -5.26 27.84
N PHE A 310 -9.58 -4.04 27.27
CA PHE A 310 -9.57 -3.80 25.83
C PHE A 310 -8.38 -2.93 25.39
N SER A 311 -7.22 -3.16 26.02
CA SER A 311 -5.93 -2.56 25.66
C SER A 311 -5.90 -1.03 25.69
N GLY A 312 -6.69 -0.38 26.55
CA GLY A 312 -6.88 1.08 26.58
C GLY A 312 -5.62 1.89 26.89
N TYR A 313 -4.67 1.32 27.64
CA TYR A 313 -3.37 1.94 27.92
C TYR A 313 -2.30 1.67 26.86
N SER A 314 -2.58 0.80 25.89
CA SER A 314 -1.67 0.53 24.77
C SER A 314 -2.00 1.41 23.57
N PRO A 315 -1.02 1.95 22.85
CA PRO A 315 -1.27 2.58 21.57
C PRO A 315 -1.84 1.57 20.58
N ARG A 316 -3.05 1.82 20.08
CA ARG A 316 -3.76 0.97 19.12
C ARG A 316 -4.45 1.85 18.08
N SER A 317 -4.92 1.23 17.00
CA SER A 317 -5.96 1.88 16.21
C SER A 317 -7.22 2.03 17.08
N ARG A 318 -7.97 3.12 16.91
CA ARG A 318 -9.16 3.44 17.71
C ARG A 318 -10.26 3.96 16.83
N THR A 319 -11.50 3.70 17.24
CA THR A 319 -12.70 4.31 16.68
C THR A 319 -13.48 5.00 17.81
N ALA A 320 -14.01 6.19 17.55
CA ALA A 320 -14.80 6.95 18.51
C ALA A 320 -15.91 7.73 17.82
N ILE A 321 -16.92 8.12 18.60
CA ILE A 321 -18.02 8.96 18.13
C ILE A 321 -18.38 10.00 19.19
N GLY A 322 -18.76 11.19 18.76
CA GLY A 322 -19.13 12.27 19.66
C GLY A 322 -19.92 13.38 18.96
N TYR A 323 -20.24 14.43 19.70
CA TYR A 323 -20.96 15.59 19.16
C TYR A 323 -20.47 16.92 19.77
N SER A 324 -20.75 18.02 19.07
CA SER A 324 -20.38 19.39 19.43
C SER A 324 -21.23 19.95 20.57
N LYS A 325 -20.76 21.02 21.21
CA LYS A 325 -21.46 21.65 22.34
C LYS A 325 -22.87 22.14 21.98
N ASP A 326 -23.06 22.62 20.76
CA ASP A 326 -24.35 23.09 20.25
C ASP A 326 -25.22 21.96 19.69
N MET A 327 -24.75 20.71 19.76
CA MET A 327 -25.44 19.50 19.29
C MET A 327 -25.74 19.50 17.78
N LYS A 328 -25.06 20.35 17.00
CA LYS A 328 -25.25 20.46 15.54
C LYS A 328 -24.30 19.61 14.73
N THR A 329 -23.16 19.21 15.29
CA THR A 329 -22.15 18.42 14.58
C THR A 329 -21.94 17.10 15.29
N ALA A 330 -22.01 16.00 14.54
CA ALA A 330 -21.49 14.71 14.99
C ALA A 330 -20.09 14.48 14.42
N TYR A 331 -19.23 13.86 15.22
CA TYR A 331 -17.85 13.51 14.89
C TYR A 331 -17.71 12.00 14.89
N ILE A 332 -17.30 11.44 13.75
CA ILE A 332 -16.98 10.01 13.61
C ILE A 332 -15.48 9.91 13.37
N ILE A 333 -14.77 9.26 14.27
CA ILE A 333 -13.31 9.40 14.40
C ILE A 333 -12.64 8.04 14.30
N THR A 334 -11.53 7.96 13.54
CA THR A 334 -10.55 6.89 13.67
C THR A 334 -9.14 7.43 13.89
N SER A 335 -8.30 6.65 14.59
CA SER A 335 -6.85 6.87 14.64
C SER A 335 -6.13 5.59 14.25
N ASP A 336 -5.05 5.69 13.49
CA ASP A 336 -4.41 4.52 12.87
C ASP A 336 -3.17 4.05 13.64
N ARG A 337 -2.95 2.74 13.72
CA ARG A 337 -1.66 2.14 14.07
C ARG A 337 -1.14 1.33 12.90
N SER A 338 -0.15 1.84 12.17
CA SER A 338 0.42 1.20 10.98
C SER A 338 1.83 1.74 10.69
N ALA A 339 2.47 1.30 9.60
CA ALA A 339 3.73 1.90 9.16
C ALA A 339 3.52 3.41 8.86
N GLY A 340 4.14 4.27 9.66
CA GLY A 340 4.00 5.73 9.61
C GLY A 340 2.96 6.34 10.55
N SER A 341 2.27 5.54 11.39
CA SER A 341 1.31 6.04 12.38
C SER A 341 1.36 5.23 13.68
N ALA A 342 1.57 5.91 14.81
CA ALA A 342 1.89 5.24 16.08
C ALA A 342 0.69 4.72 16.90
N GLY A 343 -0.55 4.87 16.42
CA GLY A 343 -1.78 4.57 17.18
C GLY A 343 -2.01 5.52 18.37
N MET A 344 -3.13 5.39 19.09
CA MET A 344 -3.45 6.15 20.31
C MET A 344 -3.83 5.23 21.48
N THR A 345 -3.44 5.63 22.68
CA THR A 345 -4.07 5.20 23.94
C THR A 345 -5.42 5.90 24.12
N LEU A 346 -6.29 5.42 25.00
CA LEU A 346 -7.56 6.11 25.26
C LEU A 346 -7.37 7.51 25.88
N PRO A 347 -6.43 7.75 26.82
CA PRO A 347 -6.14 9.10 27.28
C PRO A 347 -5.70 10.06 26.17
N GLU A 348 -4.86 9.61 25.22
CA GLU A 348 -4.49 10.43 24.06
C GLU A 348 -5.69 10.69 23.15
N LEU A 349 -6.56 9.70 22.96
CA LEU A 349 -7.80 9.86 22.19
C LEU A 349 -8.75 10.88 22.85
N GLN A 350 -8.84 10.95 24.18
CA GLN A 350 -9.59 12.00 24.88
C GLN A 350 -9.06 13.39 24.50
N GLN A 351 -7.74 13.58 24.55
CA GLN A 351 -7.11 14.86 24.20
C GLN A 351 -7.29 15.22 22.73
N PHE A 352 -7.19 14.23 21.84
CA PHE A 352 -7.49 14.40 20.41
C PHE A 352 -8.93 14.84 20.20
N MET A 353 -9.90 14.15 20.79
CA MET A 353 -11.33 14.45 20.64
C MET A 353 -11.66 15.87 21.13
N ILE A 354 -11.11 16.29 22.27
CA ILE A 354 -11.28 17.65 22.79
C ILE A 354 -10.68 18.67 21.81
N SER A 355 -9.47 18.41 21.32
CA SER A 355 -8.77 19.28 20.36
C SER A 355 -9.47 19.36 18.99
N ALA A 356 -10.19 18.29 18.61
CA ALA A 356 -11.04 18.24 17.41
C ALA A 356 -12.41 18.93 17.60
N GLY A 357 -12.75 19.36 18.82
CA GLY A 357 -13.99 20.09 19.14
C GLY A 357 -15.13 19.24 19.67
N VAL A 358 -14.88 17.97 20.04
CA VAL A 358 -15.89 17.10 20.64
C VAL A 358 -16.24 17.59 22.04
N TRP A 359 -17.53 17.81 22.29
CA TRP A 359 -18.05 18.21 23.61
C TRP A 359 -18.40 17.00 24.48
N ARG A 360 -19.08 16.00 23.90
CA ARG A 360 -19.34 14.72 24.55
C ARG A 360 -19.07 13.60 23.56
N GLY A 361 -18.38 12.54 24.00
CA GLY A 361 -17.94 11.48 23.10
C GLY A 361 -17.56 10.19 23.81
N MET A 362 -17.73 9.07 23.12
CA MET A 362 -17.50 7.72 23.63
C MET A 362 -16.61 6.91 22.68
N VAL A 363 -16.06 5.80 23.18
CA VAL A 363 -15.25 4.87 22.40
C VAL A 363 -16.11 3.78 21.76
N LEU A 364 -15.76 3.41 20.52
CA LEU A 364 -16.26 2.25 19.79
C LEU A 364 -15.16 1.16 19.75
N ASP A 365 -15.43 0.01 19.11
CA ASP A 365 -14.42 -1.05 19.01
C ASP A 365 -13.17 -0.57 18.25
N GLY A 366 -11.99 -1.06 18.64
CA GLY A 366 -10.70 -0.58 18.17
C GLY A 366 -9.78 -1.68 17.61
N GLY A 367 -8.48 -1.41 17.61
CA GLY A 367 -7.46 -2.33 17.09
C GLY A 367 -7.74 -2.74 15.65
N GLY A 368 -7.65 -4.04 15.36
CA GLY A 368 -7.91 -4.60 14.02
C GLY A 368 -9.32 -4.37 13.48
N SER A 369 -10.29 -3.95 14.30
CA SER A 369 -11.64 -3.60 13.85
C SER A 369 -11.71 -2.20 13.23
N THR A 370 -10.79 -1.31 13.60
CA THR A 370 -10.76 0.12 13.20
C THR A 370 -10.70 0.26 11.68
N GLN A 371 -11.80 0.70 11.10
CA GLN A 371 -11.95 0.92 9.67
C GLN A 371 -12.75 2.22 9.48
N MET A 372 -12.27 3.12 8.64
CA MET A 372 -13.01 4.24 8.10
C MET A 372 -13.11 4.09 6.59
N VAL A 373 -14.33 4.25 6.10
CA VAL A 373 -14.66 4.20 4.68
C VAL A 373 -15.29 5.53 4.31
N SER A 374 -14.93 6.05 3.15
CA SER A 374 -15.50 7.27 2.59
C SER A 374 -15.53 7.19 1.07
N ARG A 375 -16.55 7.76 0.47
CA ARG A 375 -16.67 7.98 -0.97
C ARG A 375 -15.92 9.26 -1.33
N PRO A 376 -14.81 9.18 -2.08
CA PRO A 376 -14.12 10.37 -2.56
C PRO A 376 -15.05 11.25 -3.40
N LEU A 377 -14.75 12.54 -3.48
CA LEU A 377 -15.59 13.47 -4.24
C LEU A 377 -15.63 13.04 -5.72
N GLY A 378 -16.84 13.00 -6.29
CA GLY A 378 -17.05 12.58 -7.69
C GLY A 378 -16.89 11.08 -7.97
N ASP A 379 -16.58 10.26 -6.96
CA ASP A 379 -16.58 8.80 -7.09
C ASP A 379 -17.96 8.22 -6.76
N TYR A 380 -18.33 7.14 -7.43
CA TYR A 380 -19.51 6.34 -7.06
C TYR A 380 -19.18 5.36 -5.93
N ASP A 381 -18.00 4.76 -6.00
CA ASP A 381 -17.61 3.70 -5.07
C ASP A 381 -16.93 4.27 -3.81
N PRO A 382 -17.39 3.87 -2.61
CA PRO A 382 -16.68 4.14 -1.38
C PRO A 382 -15.35 3.38 -1.31
N LYS A 383 -14.37 3.94 -0.60
CA LYS A 383 -13.03 3.38 -0.42
C LYS A 383 -12.62 3.37 1.04
N LEU A 384 -11.79 2.41 1.41
CA LEU A 384 -11.11 2.41 2.70
C LEU A 384 -10.16 3.61 2.78
N VAL A 385 -10.28 4.38 3.85
CA VAL A 385 -9.52 5.62 4.09
C VAL A 385 -8.23 5.31 4.84
N ASN A 386 -8.32 4.50 5.89
CA ASN A 386 -7.22 4.24 6.79
C ASN A 386 -6.43 2.97 6.45
N LYS A 387 -5.16 2.95 6.85
CA LYS A 387 -4.35 1.72 6.86
C LYS A 387 -4.70 0.91 8.12
N THR A 388 -5.28 -0.26 7.96
CA THR A 388 -5.68 -1.10 9.11
C THR A 388 -4.47 -1.67 9.85
N GLU A 389 -4.62 -1.91 11.16
CA GLU A 389 -3.53 -2.38 12.03
C GLU A 389 -2.89 -3.70 11.58
N ASN A 390 -3.71 -4.58 10.98
CA ASN A 390 -3.29 -5.92 10.57
C ASN A 390 -3.11 -6.06 9.05
N GLY A 391 -3.14 -4.95 8.30
CA GLY A 391 -3.00 -4.94 6.83
C GLY A 391 -4.22 -5.43 6.04
N ASN A 392 -5.25 -5.96 6.71
CA ASN A 392 -6.51 -6.43 6.10
C ASN A 392 -7.74 -5.82 6.82
N GLN A 393 -8.88 -5.76 6.14
CA GLN A 393 -10.17 -5.35 6.73
C GLN A 393 -10.77 -6.53 7.51
N ARG A 394 -11.02 -6.34 8.81
CA ARG A 394 -11.66 -7.36 9.66
C ARG A 394 -13.18 -7.34 9.44
N SER A 395 -13.80 -8.51 9.46
CA SER A 395 -15.25 -8.63 9.56
C SER A 395 -15.73 -8.25 10.96
N VAL A 396 -16.63 -7.28 11.05
CA VAL A 396 -17.20 -6.76 12.30
C VAL A 396 -18.71 -6.99 12.33
N ALA A 397 -19.30 -6.96 13.52
CA ALA A 397 -20.74 -7.21 13.71
C ALA A 397 -21.61 -6.05 13.21
N ASN A 398 -21.18 -4.82 13.44
CA ASN A 398 -21.93 -3.62 13.09
C ASN A 398 -21.03 -2.39 12.86
N GLY A 399 -21.65 -1.28 12.48
CA GLY A 399 -20.99 -0.03 12.11
C GLY A 399 -21.90 1.18 12.19
N VAL A 400 -21.31 2.36 11.99
CA VAL A 400 -22.03 3.63 11.83
C VAL A 400 -21.83 4.11 10.41
N GLY A 401 -22.93 4.32 9.69
CA GLY A 401 -22.94 4.79 8.31
C GLY A 401 -23.43 6.24 8.20
N VAL A 402 -22.85 6.98 7.26
CA VAL A 402 -23.29 8.32 6.84
C VAL A 402 -23.92 8.20 5.46
N TYR A 403 -25.13 8.72 5.28
CA TYR A 403 -25.92 8.57 4.06
C TYR A 403 -26.24 9.95 3.48
N SER A 404 -26.05 10.10 2.18
CA SER A 404 -26.61 11.25 1.46
C SER A 404 -28.11 11.01 1.24
N THR A 405 -28.93 11.95 1.68
CA THR A 405 -30.37 12.01 1.40
C THR A 405 -30.70 13.13 0.41
N ALA A 406 -29.68 13.76 -0.16
CA ALA A 406 -29.84 14.80 -1.17
C ALA A 406 -30.57 14.25 -2.41
N PRO A 407 -31.41 15.06 -3.07
CA PRO A 407 -31.87 14.73 -4.41
C PRO A 407 -30.69 14.78 -5.39
N LYS A 408 -30.91 14.28 -6.60
CA LYS A 408 -29.97 14.48 -7.71
C LYS A 408 -29.85 15.98 -8.01
N GLY A 409 -28.63 16.52 -7.96
CA GLY A 409 -28.36 17.92 -8.20
C GLY A 409 -27.95 18.27 -9.64
N GLU A 410 -27.58 19.53 -9.85
CA GLU A 410 -27.01 20.03 -11.10
C GLU A 410 -25.48 19.98 -11.09
N LEU A 411 -24.85 19.87 -12.27
CA LEU A 411 -23.40 19.93 -12.40
C LEU A 411 -22.81 21.17 -11.72
N LYS A 412 -21.97 20.93 -10.69
CA LYS A 412 -21.25 21.98 -9.96
C LYS A 412 -19.78 22.02 -10.32
N GLY A 413 -19.13 20.86 -10.41
CA GLY A 413 -17.69 20.81 -10.58
C GLY A 413 -17.20 19.56 -11.28
N LEU A 414 -15.98 19.66 -11.77
CA LEU A 414 -15.24 18.56 -12.38
C LEU A 414 -14.05 18.21 -11.48
N ILE A 415 -13.47 17.04 -11.67
CA ILE A 415 -12.20 16.62 -11.05
C ILE A 415 -11.35 16.01 -12.14
N LEU A 416 -10.17 16.56 -12.39
CA LEU A 416 -9.26 16.05 -13.43
C LEU A 416 -8.43 14.86 -12.95
N LYS A 417 -8.19 13.93 -13.86
CA LYS A 417 -7.25 12.82 -13.71
C LYS A 417 -6.37 12.75 -14.96
N GLY A 418 -5.07 12.75 -14.77
CA GLY A 418 -4.08 12.67 -15.85
C GLY A 418 -2.67 12.83 -15.31
N GLN A 419 -1.68 12.84 -16.21
CA GLN A 419 -0.28 13.06 -15.85
C GLN A 419 -0.04 14.54 -15.53
N ASN A 420 0.71 14.83 -14.47
CA ASN A 420 1.14 16.18 -14.11
C ASN A 420 2.59 16.48 -14.52
N ILE A 421 3.30 15.50 -15.08
CA ILE A 421 4.65 15.64 -15.63
C ILE A 421 4.66 14.92 -16.98
N LEU A 422 5.01 15.65 -18.04
CA LEU A 422 5.08 15.13 -19.40
C LEU A 422 6.43 15.41 -20.03
N PHE A 423 6.84 14.56 -20.95
CA PHE A 423 7.95 14.83 -21.85
C PHE A 423 7.43 15.47 -23.14
N MET A 424 8.28 16.20 -23.85
CA MET A 424 7.94 16.79 -25.15
C MET A 424 7.52 15.70 -26.13
N ASN A 425 6.47 15.99 -26.88
CA ASN A 425 5.77 15.12 -27.83
C ASN A 425 5.09 13.90 -27.20
N GLU A 426 5.11 13.76 -25.88
CA GLU A 426 4.36 12.72 -25.19
C GLU A 426 2.88 13.07 -25.16
N SER A 427 2.06 12.22 -25.78
CA SER A 427 0.61 12.39 -25.76
C SER A 427 0.04 11.79 -24.48
N SER A 428 -0.72 12.58 -23.72
CA SER A 428 -1.39 12.14 -22.50
C SER A 428 -2.89 12.39 -22.58
N THR A 429 -3.66 11.35 -22.28
CA THR A 429 -5.12 11.43 -22.21
C THR A 429 -5.54 11.91 -20.83
N TYR A 430 -6.35 12.96 -20.79
CA TYR A 430 -6.94 13.48 -19.56
C TYR A 430 -8.39 13.03 -19.43
N GLN A 431 -8.71 12.55 -18.23
CA GLN A 431 -10.06 12.11 -17.85
C GLN A 431 -10.60 13.06 -16.79
N PHE A 432 -11.90 13.01 -16.57
CA PHE A 432 -12.54 13.77 -15.51
C PHE A 432 -13.64 12.96 -14.82
N LYS A 433 -13.94 13.35 -13.60
CA LYS A 433 -15.17 13.02 -12.87
C LYS A 433 -16.00 14.28 -12.70
N ALA A 434 -17.28 14.12 -12.40
CA ALA A 434 -18.21 15.22 -12.21
C ALA A 434 -18.97 15.04 -10.90
N TYR A 435 -19.34 16.16 -10.27
CA TYR A 435 -20.16 16.17 -9.07
C TYR A 435 -21.19 17.30 -9.10
N ASP A 436 -22.29 17.09 -8.38
CA ASP A 436 -23.42 18.01 -8.32
C ASP A 436 -23.29 19.07 -7.22
N ASP A 437 -24.28 19.95 -7.13
CA ASP A 437 -24.36 21.00 -6.11
C ASP A 437 -24.50 20.49 -4.67
N TYR A 438 -24.88 19.22 -4.51
CA TYR A 438 -24.84 18.45 -3.26
C TYR A 438 -23.59 17.59 -3.10
N TYR A 439 -22.59 17.74 -3.98
CA TYR A 439 -21.32 16.99 -3.96
C TYR A 439 -21.48 15.48 -4.18
N ASN A 440 -22.59 15.02 -4.75
CA ASN A 440 -22.77 13.65 -5.20
C ASN A 440 -22.20 13.45 -6.61
N PRO A 441 -21.73 12.24 -6.96
CA PRO A 441 -21.21 11.95 -8.29
C PRO A 441 -22.30 12.10 -9.37
N ILE A 442 -21.92 12.66 -10.51
CA ILE A 442 -22.76 12.72 -11.73
C ILE A 442 -22.14 11.83 -12.81
N SER A 443 -22.97 11.16 -13.62
CA SER A 443 -22.45 10.43 -14.78
C SER A 443 -21.83 11.42 -15.77
N VAL A 444 -20.66 11.06 -16.30
CA VAL A 444 -19.99 11.87 -17.31
C VAL A 444 -20.60 11.69 -18.70
N ASP A 445 -21.54 10.76 -18.87
CA ASP A 445 -22.25 10.54 -20.13
C ASP A 445 -22.96 11.82 -20.57
N GLY A 446 -22.64 12.29 -21.78
CA GLY A 446 -23.18 13.54 -22.34
C GLY A 446 -22.49 14.82 -21.85
N ILE A 447 -21.52 14.75 -20.94
CA ILE A 447 -20.69 15.89 -20.56
C ILE A 447 -19.50 15.97 -21.52
N VAL A 448 -19.50 16.97 -22.40
CA VAL A 448 -18.40 17.24 -23.33
C VAL A 448 -17.64 18.49 -22.86
N PRO A 449 -16.52 18.35 -22.12
CA PRO A 449 -15.75 19.51 -21.69
C PRO A 449 -14.94 20.11 -22.83
N GLN A 450 -14.78 21.43 -22.79
CA GLN A 450 -13.78 22.15 -23.54
C GLN A 450 -12.44 22.07 -22.78
N TRP A 451 -11.41 21.60 -23.47
CA TRP A 451 -10.05 21.49 -22.94
C TRP A 451 -9.19 22.67 -23.39
N SER A 452 -8.40 23.20 -22.49
CA SER A 452 -7.45 24.28 -22.78
C SER A 452 -6.18 24.14 -21.95
N SER A 453 -5.07 24.67 -22.47
CA SER A 453 -3.83 24.90 -21.73
C SER A 453 -3.64 26.41 -21.50
N SER A 454 -3.05 26.80 -20.38
CA SER A 454 -2.77 28.22 -20.07
C SER A 454 -1.62 28.81 -20.89
N THR A 455 -0.85 27.97 -21.59
CA THR A 455 0.26 28.36 -22.46
C THR A 455 0.18 27.67 -23.82
N THR A 456 0.95 28.17 -24.79
CA THR A 456 1.05 27.62 -26.16
C THR A 456 2.12 26.54 -26.29
N ASN A 457 2.53 25.92 -25.18
CA ASN A 457 3.59 24.90 -25.17
C ASN A 457 3.10 23.50 -25.60
N GLY A 458 1.83 23.38 -25.95
CA GLY A 458 1.18 22.16 -26.44
C GLY A 458 -0.19 22.44 -27.03
N ALA A 459 -0.82 21.40 -27.54
CA ALA A 459 -2.16 21.47 -28.10
C ALA A 459 -3.02 20.29 -27.62
N PHE A 460 -4.32 20.52 -27.56
CA PHE A 460 -5.32 19.48 -27.36
C PHE A 460 -5.85 18.98 -28.69
N LYS A 461 -6.00 17.66 -28.78
CA LYS A 461 -6.93 17.01 -29.70
C LYS A 461 -7.91 16.22 -28.83
N ASP A 462 -9.17 16.66 -28.81
CA ASP A 462 -10.17 16.16 -27.86
C ASP A 462 -9.66 16.27 -26.42
N ASN A 463 -9.52 15.15 -25.70
CA ASN A 463 -8.99 15.10 -24.34
C ASN A 463 -7.52 14.65 -24.27
N VAL A 464 -6.82 14.61 -25.41
CA VAL A 464 -5.39 14.26 -25.48
C VAL A 464 -4.58 15.54 -25.61
N PHE A 465 -3.72 15.79 -24.62
CA PHE A 465 -2.75 16.88 -24.66
C PHE A 465 -1.41 16.37 -25.16
N THR A 466 -0.82 17.08 -26.12
CA THR A 466 0.53 16.82 -26.63
C THR A 466 1.34 18.11 -26.51
N PRO A 467 2.30 18.19 -25.58
CA PRO A 467 3.20 19.33 -25.46
C PRO A 467 4.32 19.25 -26.50
N THR A 468 4.69 20.38 -27.10
CA THR A 468 5.78 20.50 -28.07
C THR A 468 6.95 21.34 -27.56
N LEU A 469 6.75 22.09 -26.46
CA LEU A 469 7.77 22.95 -25.85
C LEU A 469 7.83 22.72 -24.34
N PRO A 470 9.01 22.85 -23.71
CA PRO A 470 9.15 22.68 -22.27
C PRO A 470 8.53 23.85 -21.50
N GLY A 471 8.25 23.61 -20.22
CA GLY A 471 7.74 24.62 -19.29
C GLY A 471 6.47 24.19 -18.56
N LYS A 472 6.01 25.04 -17.66
CA LYS A 472 4.78 24.81 -16.89
C LYS A 472 3.56 25.29 -17.67
N THR A 473 2.48 24.53 -17.61
CA THR A 473 1.17 24.90 -18.15
C THR A 473 0.08 24.42 -17.22
N GLN A 474 -1.07 25.06 -17.22
CA GLN A 474 -2.24 24.61 -16.50
C GLN A 474 -3.24 24.07 -17.51
N ILE A 475 -3.59 22.80 -17.37
CA ILE A 475 -4.64 22.15 -18.15
C ILE A 475 -5.98 22.39 -17.45
N THR A 476 -6.97 22.81 -18.21
CA THR A 476 -8.33 23.07 -17.72
C THR A 476 -9.35 22.30 -18.55
N ALA A 477 -10.30 21.65 -17.88
CA ALA A 477 -11.54 21.19 -18.49
C ALA A 477 -12.71 22.04 -17.99
N LYS A 478 -13.56 22.50 -18.90
CA LYS A 478 -14.75 23.29 -18.58
C LYS A 478 -15.98 22.77 -19.30
N SER A 479 -17.07 22.54 -18.57
CA SER A 479 -18.38 22.19 -19.12
C SER A 479 -19.49 22.82 -18.29
N GLY A 480 -20.27 23.73 -18.89
CA GLY A 480 -21.29 24.49 -18.17
C GLY A 480 -20.73 25.24 -16.97
N LYS A 481 -21.27 24.97 -15.77
CA LYS A 481 -20.78 25.51 -14.48
C LYS A 481 -19.57 24.73 -13.94
N GLY A 482 -19.35 23.49 -14.41
CA GLY A 482 -18.25 22.64 -13.97
C GLY A 482 -16.92 23.08 -14.59
N SER A 483 -15.89 23.22 -13.76
CA SER A 483 -14.53 23.49 -14.18
C SER A 483 -13.55 22.77 -13.27
N ALA A 484 -12.43 22.33 -13.83
CA ALA A 484 -11.29 21.81 -13.06
C ALA A 484 -9.98 22.09 -13.79
N SER A 485 -8.93 22.32 -13.01
CA SER A 485 -7.60 22.61 -13.53
C SER A 485 -6.55 21.71 -12.87
N MET A 486 -5.47 21.43 -13.60
CA MET A 486 -4.30 20.67 -13.15
C MET A 486 -3.04 21.34 -13.68
N ASP A 487 -2.08 21.60 -12.80
CA ASP A 487 -0.76 22.07 -13.22
C ASP A 487 0.05 20.91 -13.80
N VAL A 488 0.67 21.15 -14.96
CA VAL A 488 1.48 20.19 -15.70
C VAL A 488 2.86 20.79 -15.99
N GLU A 489 3.90 20.05 -15.62
CA GLU A 489 5.28 20.36 -15.98
C GLU A 489 5.68 19.58 -17.25
N VAL A 490 6.00 20.31 -18.32
CA VAL A 490 6.60 19.73 -19.52
C VAL A 490 8.12 19.80 -19.39
N VAL A 491 8.76 18.64 -19.36
CA VAL A 491 10.18 18.48 -19.10
C VAL A 491 10.95 18.51 -20.42
N GLY A 492 11.80 19.51 -20.64
CA GLY A 492 12.87 19.50 -21.64
C GLY A 492 14.24 19.39 -20.97
N ARG A 493 15.32 19.48 -21.76
CA ARG A 493 16.72 19.38 -21.28
C ARG A 493 16.95 20.21 -20.03
N ASP A 494 16.53 21.48 -20.04
CA ASP A 494 16.83 22.44 -18.98
C ASP A 494 16.08 22.21 -17.68
N GLN A 495 14.95 21.50 -17.72
CA GLN A 495 14.20 21.10 -16.52
C GLN A 495 14.79 19.86 -15.86
N ILE A 496 15.75 19.17 -16.48
CA ILE A 496 16.34 17.93 -15.95
C ILE A 496 17.55 18.24 -15.04
N THR A 497 17.51 17.65 -13.85
CA THR A 497 18.62 17.59 -12.90
C THR A 497 19.45 16.32 -13.11
N SER A 498 18.77 15.18 -13.28
CA SER A 498 19.44 13.93 -13.59
C SER A 498 18.58 12.97 -14.44
N MET A 499 19.24 12.13 -15.22
CA MET A 499 18.64 11.05 -16.00
C MET A 499 19.45 9.77 -15.78
N LYS A 500 18.86 8.71 -15.24
CA LYS A 500 19.59 7.51 -14.81
C LYS A 500 18.90 6.25 -15.30
N PHE A 501 19.70 5.29 -15.77
CA PHE A 501 19.22 3.92 -15.92
C PHE A 501 18.84 3.36 -14.54
N ASN A 502 17.66 2.78 -14.46
CA ASN A 502 17.14 2.09 -13.28
C ASN A 502 17.22 0.57 -13.47
N SER A 503 18.29 0.11 -14.12
CA SER A 503 18.65 -1.30 -14.28
C SER A 503 19.71 -1.66 -13.23
N GLY A 504 19.59 -2.82 -12.60
CA GLY A 504 20.66 -3.38 -11.75
C GLY A 504 21.97 -3.57 -12.53
N ALA A 505 23.06 -3.84 -11.82
CA ALA A 505 24.29 -4.29 -12.46
C ALA A 505 24.05 -5.71 -13.00
N PHE A 506 24.11 -5.87 -14.31
CA PHE A 506 24.02 -7.18 -14.94
C PHE A 506 24.85 -7.26 -16.21
N SER A 507 25.25 -8.47 -16.54
CA SER A 507 25.92 -8.79 -17.79
C SER A 507 24.91 -9.03 -18.91
N VAL A 508 25.20 -8.46 -20.09
CA VAL A 508 24.48 -8.80 -21.31
C VAL A 508 25.05 -10.07 -21.93
N ILE A 509 24.20 -10.80 -22.66
CA ILE A 509 24.58 -12.02 -23.37
C ILE A 509 23.99 -12.05 -24.78
N GLU A 510 24.64 -12.80 -25.67
CA GLU A 510 24.14 -13.06 -27.01
C GLU A 510 22.78 -13.78 -26.99
N GLY A 511 21.84 -13.26 -27.78
CA GLY A 511 20.45 -13.70 -27.85
C GLY A 511 19.57 -13.24 -26.68
N GLY A 512 20.10 -12.46 -25.73
CA GLY A 512 19.35 -11.98 -24.57
C GLY A 512 18.52 -10.71 -24.83
N ASP A 513 17.40 -10.59 -24.11
CA ASP A 513 16.54 -9.40 -24.06
C ASP A 513 16.64 -8.72 -22.69
N PHE A 514 16.97 -7.43 -22.65
CA PHE A 514 17.23 -6.69 -21.40
C PHE A 514 16.42 -5.39 -21.34
N LYS A 515 15.60 -5.23 -20.30
CA LYS A 515 14.83 -3.98 -20.09
C LYS A 515 15.72 -2.92 -19.43
N LEU A 516 15.74 -1.72 -20.01
CA LEU A 516 16.57 -0.61 -19.58
C LEU A 516 15.70 0.63 -19.26
N PRO A 517 14.94 0.63 -18.15
CA PRO A 517 14.12 1.77 -17.77
C PRO A 517 15.01 2.97 -17.38
N ILE A 518 14.54 4.18 -17.67
CA ILE A 518 15.27 5.42 -17.36
C ILE A 518 14.41 6.29 -16.45
N SER A 519 14.94 6.65 -15.29
CA SER A 519 14.33 7.63 -14.39
C SER A 519 14.90 9.02 -14.65
N VAL A 520 14.01 10.00 -14.82
CA VAL A 520 14.36 11.42 -14.93
C VAL A 520 13.92 12.13 -13.66
N THR A 521 14.84 12.90 -13.07
CA THR A 521 14.56 13.80 -11.94
C THR A 521 14.65 15.24 -12.42
N THR A 522 13.58 16.00 -12.21
CA THR A 522 13.47 17.39 -12.62
C THR A 522 14.10 18.34 -11.60
N ARG A 523 14.27 19.61 -11.97
CA ARG A 523 14.69 20.69 -11.05
C ARG A 523 13.64 21.02 -9.99
N SER A 524 12.37 20.65 -10.20
CA SER A 524 11.32 20.74 -9.18
C SER A 524 11.41 19.63 -8.13
N GLY A 525 12.32 18.66 -8.31
CA GLY A 525 12.50 17.51 -7.42
C GLY A 525 11.55 16.35 -7.73
N ALA A 526 10.75 16.46 -8.79
CA ALA A 526 9.87 15.38 -9.20
C ALA A 526 10.63 14.32 -10.01
N THR A 527 10.21 13.06 -9.91
CA THR A 527 10.82 11.94 -10.63
C THR A 527 9.77 11.23 -11.47
N ARG A 528 10.14 10.87 -12.71
CA ARG A 528 9.29 10.11 -13.63
C ARG A 528 10.13 9.22 -14.54
N GLU A 529 9.61 8.03 -14.87
CA GLU A 529 10.20 7.18 -15.90
C GLU A 529 10.03 7.83 -17.27
N LEU A 530 11.11 7.91 -18.04
CA LEU A 530 11.12 8.41 -19.41
C LEU A 530 10.48 7.36 -20.33
N PRO A 531 9.40 7.68 -21.08
CA PRO A 531 8.90 6.80 -22.12
C PRO A 531 10.01 6.48 -23.12
N ALA A 532 10.24 5.19 -23.39
CA ALA A 532 11.37 4.77 -24.22
C ALA A 532 11.34 5.35 -25.65
N ALA A 533 10.14 5.62 -26.18
CA ALA A 533 9.93 6.26 -27.48
C ALA A 533 10.39 7.73 -27.52
N SER A 534 10.52 8.38 -26.36
CA SER A 534 11.04 9.75 -26.26
C SER A 534 12.57 9.78 -26.33
N ALA A 535 13.25 8.66 -26.08
CA ALA A 535 14.70 8.56 -26.10
C ALA A 535 15.21 8.13 -27.48
N THR A 536 16.34 8.70 -27.89
CA THR A 536 17.18 8.15 -28.95
C THR A 536 18.31 7.33 -28.33
N TRP A 537 18.69 6.23 -28.99
CA TRP A 537 19.59 5.22 -28.43
C TRP A 537 20.84 5.05 -29.30
N GLU A 538 22.01 4.95 -28.67
CA GLU A 538 23.27 4.61 -29.31
C GLU A 538 23.85 3.36 -28.62
N LEU A 539 24.30 2.38 -29.42
CA LEU A 539 24.91 1.13 -28.95
C LEU A 539 26.36 1.04 -29.43
N SER A 540 27.26 0.62 -28.54
CA SER A 540 28.66 0.35 -28.84
C SER A 540 29.14 -0.90 -28.11
N GLY A 541 30.11 -1.61 -28.67
CA GLY A 541 30.66 -2.86 -28.12
C GLY A 541 29.87 -4.12 -28.48
N ILE A 542 28.60 -4.03 -28.86
CA ILE A 542 27.79 -5.20 -29.27
C ILE A 542 27.00 -4.91 -30.54
N LYS A 543 26.47 -5.95 -31.19
CA LYS A 543 25.42 -5.83 -32.20
C LYS A 543 24.07 -6.16 -31.58
N GLY A 544 23.09 -5.31 -31.80
CA GLY A 544 21.77 -5.46 -31.20
C GLY A 544 20.79 -4.40 -31.68
N THR A 545 19.55 -4.52 -31.22
CA THR A 545 18.50 -3.54 -31.44
C THR A 545 17.92 -3.10 -30.10
N LEU A 546 17.53 -1.83 -30.01
CA LEU A 546 16.86 -1.31 -28.81
C LEU A 546 15.54 -0.69 -29.22
N LYS A 547 14.45 -1.32 -28.78
CA LYS A 547 13.08 -0.93 -29.11
C LYS A 547 12.22 -0.99 -27.86
N ASP A 548 11.40 0.03 -27.65
CA ASP A 548 10.46 0.11 -26.52
C ASP A 548 11.14 -0.09 -25.14
N GLY A 549 12.41 0.32 -25.02
CA GLY A 549 13.20 0.21 -23.80
C GLY A 549 13.77 -1.20 -23.54
N ILE A 550 13.69 -2.10 -24.53
CA ILE A 550 14.25 -3.45 -24.48
C ILE A 550 15.43 -3.51 -25.45
N LEU A 551 16.60 -3.87 -24.94
CA LEU A 551 17.80 -4.19 -25.70
C LEU A 551 17.79 -5.68 -26.05
N HIS A 552 17.69 -6.00 -27.33
CA HIS A 552 17.97 -7.33 -27.88
C HIS A 552 19.43 -7.39 -28.35
N VAL A 553 20.19 -8.38 -27.91
CA VAL A 553 21.60 -8.54 -28.27
C VAL A 553 21.74 -9.62 -29.35
N ASP A 554 21.98 -9.21 -30.59
CA ASP A 554 22.18 -10.13 -31.72
C ASP A 554 23.53 -10.85 -31.64
N SER A 555 24.59 -10.14 -31.25
CA SER A 555 25.90 -10.73 -31.02
C SER A 555 26.76 -9.91 -30.07
N ALA A 556 27.45 -10.62 -29.18
CA ALA A 556 28.42 -10.07 -28.23
C ALA A 556 29.85 -10.60 -28.46
N SER A 557 30.08 -11.32 -29.56
CA SER A 557 31.35 -11.98 -29.86
C SER A 557 32.52 -11.00 -29.93
N GLY A 558 33.59 -11.31 -29.20
CA GLY A 558 34.85 -10.53 -29.18
C GLY A 558 34.82 -9.28 -28.29
N SER A 559 33.72 -9.03 -27.57
CA SER A 559 33.55 -7.83 -26.75
C SER A 559 33.46 -8.17 -25.27
N GLN A 560 33.97 -7.26 -24.43
CA GLN A 560 33.92 -7.40 -22.96
C GLN A 560 32.81 -6.55 -22.32
N ALA A 561 32.24 -5.59 -23.05
CA ALA A 561 31.18 -4.71 -22.56
C ALA A 561 30.30 -4.16 -23.69
N ALA A 562 29.05 -3.88 -23.36
CA ALA A 562 28.11 -3.09 -24.14
C ALA A 562 27.94 -1.71 -23.50
N GLN A 563 28.09 -0.65 -24.30
CA GLN A 563 27.78 0.71 -23.90
C GLN A 563 26.44 1.10 -24.52
N VAL A 564 25.49 1.47 -23.67
CA VAL A 564 24.15 1.92 -24.07
C VAL A 564 24.00 3.37 -23.65
N ILE A 565 23.89 4.27 -24.64
CA ILE A 565 23.68 5.69 -24.40
C ILE A 565 22.23 6.02 -24.79
N ALA A 566 21.50 6.64 -23.87
CA ALA A 566 20.19 7.19 -24.13
C ALA A 566 20.24 8.72 -24.12
N ARG A 567 19.52 9.35 -25.04
CA ARG A 567 19.42 10.80 -25.13
C ARG A 567 17.96 11.24 -25.24
N TYR A 568 17.58 12.21 -24.43
CA TYR A 568 16.27 12.88 -24.49
C TYR A 568 16.48 14.38 -24.55
N ASP A 569 15.99 15.01 -25.62
CA ASP A 569 16.24 16.44 -25.91
C ASP A 569 17.74 16.80 -25.81
N GLY A 570 18.63 15.87 -26.19
CA GLY A 570 20.09 15.96 -26.06
C GLY A 570 20.66 15.89 -24.64
N TYR A 571 19.83 15.78 -23.60
CA TYR A 571 20.25 15.34 -22.27
C TYR A 571 20.59 13.85 -22.32
N SER A 572 21.74 13.45 -21.79
CA SER A 572 22.27 12.11 -22.01
C SER A 572 22.59 11.35 -20.74
N THR A 573 22.50 10.03 -20.83
CA THR A 573 22.95 9.11 -19.80
C THR A 573 23.50 7.86 -20.46
N MET A 574 24.37 7.15 -19.74
CA MET A 574 24.99 5.93 -20.23
C MET A 574 24.98 4.87 -19.16
N VAL A 575 24.76 3.63 -19.57
CA VAL A 575 25.10 2.44 -18.80
C VAL A 575 26.12 1.63 -19.58
N THR A 576 27.10 1.07 -18.88
CA THR A 576 28.05 0.11 -19.44
C THR A 576 27.79 -1.23 -18.79
N LEU A 577 27.39 -2.20 -19.60
CA LEU A 577 27.01 -3.54 -19.16
C LEU A 577 28.13 -4.50 -19.56
N PRO A 578 28.70 -5.29 -18.65
CA PRO A 578 29.67 -6.31 -19.03
C PRO A 578 29.05 -7.36 -19.97
N VAL A 579 29.87 -8.00 -20.80
CA VAL A 579 29.44 -9.18 -21.57
C VAL A 579 29.73 -10.42 -20.72
N GLY A 580 28.68 -11.13 -20.34
CA GLY A 580 28.76 -12.29 -19.46
C GLY A 580 29.33 -13.52 -20.16
N GLN A 581 29.83 -14.46 -19.37
CA GLN A 581 30.24 -15.77 -19.90
C GLN A 581 29.16 -16.80 -19.64
N GLU A 582 28.59 -17.37 -20.70
CA GLU A 582 27.67 -18.49 -20.59
C GLU A 582 28.46 -19.81 -20.47
N LYS A 583 28.25 -20.54 -19.37
CA LYS A 583 28.71 -21.91 -19.22
C LYS A 583 27.52 -22.84 -19.26
N VAL A 584 27.50 -23.70 -20.26
CA VAL A 584 26.52 -24.77 -20.36
C VAL A 584 26.78 -25.78 -19.26
N TRP A 585 25.78 -26.00 -18.40
CA TRP A 585 25.89 -26.88 -17.24
C TRP A 585 25.17 -28.21 -17.48
N TYR A 586 24.11 -28.23 -18.28
CA TYR A 586 23.33 -29.42 -18.58
C TYR A 586 22.78 -29.34 -20.01
N ASP A 587 23.44 -30.05 -20.93
CA ASP A 587 23.11 -30.12 -22.36
C ASP A 587 22.66 -31.51 -22.82
N LEU A 588 22.59 -32.51 -21.90
CA LEU A 588 22.18 -33.91 -22.13
C LEU A 588 22.95 -34.72 -23.20
N ASP A 589 23.68 -34.04 -24.09
CA ASP A 589 24.51 -34.56 -25.15
C ASP A 589 25.92 -34.86 -24.62
N ASN A 590 26.46 -33.98 -23.76
CA ASN A 590 27.82 -34.09 -23.23
C ASN A 590 27.86 -34.34 -21.73
N PHE A 591 26.94 -33.74 -20.97
CA PHE A 591 26.91 -33.85 -19.51
C PHE A 591 25.49 -34.00 -18.97
N ALA A 592 25.24 -35.08 -18.21
CA ALA A 592 23.96 -35.36 -17.59
C ALA A 592 24.10 -35.53 -16.08
N VAL A 593 23.33 -34.75 -15.34
CA VAL A 593 23.15 -34.89 -13.89
C VAL A 593 22.00 -35.86 -13.60
N MET A 594 22.13 -36.71 -12.58
CA MET A 594 21.05 -37.60 -12.17
C MET A 594 19.76 -36.80 -11.96
N THR A 595 18.73 -37.15 -12.73
CA THR A 595 17.47 -36.40 -12.76
C THR A 595 16.31 -37.33 -12.43
N THR A 596 15.47 -36.94 -11.48
CA THR A 596 14.28 -37.71 -11.08
C THR A 596 13.01 -36.86 -11.16
N GLY A 597 11.86 -37.50 -11.35
CA GLY A 597 10.57 -36.81 -11.32
C GLY A 597 10.04 -36.61 -9.90
N ASP A 598 9.37 -35.49 -9.66
CA ASP A 598 8.61 -35.22 -8.44
C ASP A 598 7.38 -34.35 -8.75
N LYS A 599 6.49 -34.17 -7.78
CA LYS A 599 5.18 -33.52 -7.97
C LYS A 599 4.61 -32.90 -6.70
N TYR A 600 3.74 -31.92 -6.89
CA TYR A 600 2.96 -31.32 -5.81
C TYR A 600 1.58 -30.87 -6.31
N PRO A 601 0.48 -31.08 -5.56
CA PRO A 601 0.38 -32.01 -4.43
C PRO A 601 0.46 -33.48 -4.93
N ALA A 602 0.34 -34.45 -4.03
CA ALA A 602 0.59 -35.87 -4.34
C ALA A 602 -0.32 -36.43 -5.45
N GLU A 603 -1.50 -35.84 -5.64
CA GLU A 603 -2.53 -36.23 -6.61
C GLU A 603 -2.18 -35.87 -8.06
N VAL A 604 -1.22 -34.95 -8.28
CA VAL A 604 -0.74 -34.62 -9.61
C VAL A 604 -0.17 -35.86 -10.28
N VAL A 605 -0.32 -35.96 -11.60
CA VAL A 605 0.39 -36.97 -12.39
C VAL A 605 1.45 -36.25 -13.20
N SER A 606 2.70 -36.70 -13.09
CA SER A 606 3.81 -36.17 -13.87
C SER A 606 4.80 -37.28 -14.21
N ALA A 607 5.56 -37.07 -15.28
CA ALA A 607 6.71 -37.89 -15.61
C ALA A 607 7.81 -37.02 -16.20
N VAL A 608 9.05 -37.38 -15.89
CA VAL A 608 10.26 -36.72 -16.37
C VAL A 608 11.07 -37.74 -17.17
N ASN A 609 11.32 -37.44 -18.44
CA ASN A 609 12.00 -38.33 -19.37
C ASN A 609 13.09 -37.58 -20.14
N ILE A 610 14.17 -38.27 -20.50
CA ILE A 610 15.11 -37.77 -21.50
C ILE A 610 14.62 -38.25 -22.87
N VAL A 611 14.30 -37.33 -23.78
CA VAL A 611 13.71 -37.63 -25.08
C VAL A 611 14.69 -37.23 -26.19
N PRO A 612 15.03 -38.13 -27.13
CA PRO A 612 15.86 -37.79 -28.28
C PRO A 612 15.08 -36.90 -29.26
N THR A 613 15.73 -35.84 -29.71
CA THR A 613 15.34 -34.99 -30.84
C THR A 613 16.42 -35.11 -31.92
N SER A 614 16.15 -34.76 -33.18
CA SER A 614 17.08 -35.04 -34.31
C SER A 614 18.50 -34.50 -34.07
N GLY A 615 19.40 -35.35 -33.58
CA GLY A 615 20.78 -35.01 -33.25
C GLY A 615 21.01 -34.39 -31.86
N ASN A 616 20.01 -34.36 -30.97
CA ASN A 616 20.08 -33.78 -29.62
C ASN A 616 19.20 -34.59 -28.63
N LYS A 617 19.29 -34.37 -27.32
CA LYS A 617 18.37 -34.88 -26.29
C LYS A 617 17.82 -33.72 -25.46
N SER A 618 16.57 -33.82 -25.06
CA SER A 618 15.94 -32.82 -24.18
C SER A 618 15.25 -33.47 -22.98
N LEU A 619 15.10 -32.72 -21.89
CA LEU A 619 14.38 -33.13 -20.69
C LEU A 619 12.90 -32.82 -20.85
N GLU A 620 12.07 -33.83 -21.09
CA GLU A 620 10.61 -33.68 -21.15
C GLU A 620 10.02 -33.76 -19.74
N ILE A 621 9.30 -32.72 -19.33
CA ILE A 621 8.41 -32.72 -18.17
C ILE A 621 6.97 -32.80 -18.67
N SER A 622 6.36 -33.96 -18.49
CA SER A 622 4.93 -34.15 -18.74
C SER A 622 4.13 -33.95 -17.46
N TYR A 623 2.96 -33.31 -17.56
CA TYR A 623 2.12 -33.00 -16.41
C TYR A 623 0.63 -33.17 -16.71
N ASP A 624 -0.10 -33.59 -15.69
CA ASP A 624 -1.56 -33.61 -15.60
C ASP A 624 -1.98 -33.09 -14.22
N PHE A 625 -2.47 -31.85 -14.23
CA PHE A 625 -2.90 -31.05 -13.10
C PHE A 625 -4.42 -31.11 -12.88
N THR A 626 -5.12 -32.08 -13.48
CA THR A 626 -6.58 -32.23 -13.29
C THR A 626 -6.99 -32.66 -11.88
N LYS A 627 -6.04 -33.12 -11.05
CA LYS A 627 -6.27 -33.52 -9.66
C LYS A 627 -5.45 -32.66 -8.67
N GLY A 628 -5.92 -32.59 -7.43
CA GLY A 628 -5.34 -31.78 -6.35
C GLY A 628 -5.97 -30.38 -6.23
N THR A 629 -5.79 -29.73 -5.08
CA THR A 629 -6.28 -28.36 -4.80
C THR A 629 -5.11 -27.39 -4.61
N GLY A 630 -5.33 -26.10 -4.86
CA GLY A 630 -4.27 -25.10 -4.78
C GLY A 630 -3.26 -25.22 -5.93
N THR A 631 -2.05 -24.69 -5.71
CA THR A 631 -0.94 -24.70 -6.68
C THR A 631 -0.48 -26.12 -6.99
N LYS A 632 -0.30 -26.42 -8.27
CA LYS A 632 0.13 -27.73 -8.77
C LYS A 632 1.46 -27.60 -9.51
N ALA A 633 2.32 -28.59 -9.42
CA ALA A 633 3.64 -28.54 -10.04
C ALA A 633 4.19 -29.92 -10.39
N ALA A 634 4.96 -29.98 -11.47
CA ALA A 634 5.69 -31.15 -11.95
C ALA A 634 7.18 -30.80 -12.04
N TYR A 635 8.02 -31.53 -11.30
CA TYR A 635 9.42 -31.20 -11.08
C TYR A 635 10.35 -32.19 -11.76
N ALA A 636 11.41 -31.68 -12.39
CA ALA A 636 12.62 -32.42 -12.64
C ALA A 636 13.66 -32.07 -11.55
N ARG A 637 13.96 -33.03 -10.67
CA ARG A 637 14.87 -32.91 -9.53
C ARG A 637 16.28 -33.28 -9.95
N PHE A 638 17.26 -32.44 -9.65
CA PHE A 638 18.66 -32.72 -9.92
C PHE A 638 19.36 -33.21 -8.66
N ASN A 639 20.01 -34.38 -8.75
CA ASN A 639 20.73 -35.01 -7.64
C ASN A 639 19.86 -35.22 -6.38
N GLY A 640 18.61 -35.64 -6.59
CA GLY A 640 17.63 -35.88 -5.53
C GLY A 640 17.18 -34.60 -4.80
N MET A 641 16.94 -34.70 -3.49
CA MET A 641 16.47 -33.55 -2.67
C MET A 641 17.58 -32.55 -2.32
N ASN A 642 18.84 -32.93 -2.52
CA ASN A 642 20.01 -32.16 -2.10
C ASN A 642 20.43 -31.09 -3.13
N GLY A 643 19.93 -31.18 -4.36
CA GLY A 643 20.34 -30.33 -5.48
C GLY A 643 21.75 -30.64 -5.98
N ALA A 644 22.06 -30.10 -7.15
CA ALA A 644 23.38 -30.19 -7.76
C ALA A 644 24.12 -28.85 -7.63
N GLN A 645 25.36 -28.90 -7.14
CA GLN A 645 26.15 -27.70 -6.87
C GLN A 645 26.56 -27.01 -8.17
N ILE A 646 26.45 -25.69 -8.18
CA ILE A 646 26.89 -24.84 -9.28
C ILE A 646 28.21 -24.20 -8.88
N GLU A 647 29.18 -24.20 -9.80
CA GLU A 647 30.49 -23.59 -9.56
C GLU A 647 30.39 -22.07 -9.65
N GLY A 648 31.19 -21.35 -8.84
CA GLY A 648 31.29 -19.89 -8.88
C GLY A 648 30.00 -19.16 -8.48
N GLU A 649 29.90 -17.91 -8.94
CA GLU A 649 28.85 -16.96 -8.59
C GLU A 649 28.17 -16.47 -9.88
N PRO A 650 27.25 -17.26 -10.48
CA PRO A 650 26.54 -16.82 -11.67
C PRO A 650 25.55 -15.70 -11.37
N GLU A 651 25.35 -14.79 -12.32
CA GLU A 651 24.30 -13.76 -12.28
C GLU A 651 22.95 -14.30 -12.73
N PHE A 652 22.94 -15.17 -13.74
CA PHE A 652 21.71 -15.70 -14.31
C PHE A 652 21.78 -17.20 -14.53
N ILE A 653 20.60 -17.82 -14.53
CA ILE A 653 20.35 -19.15 -15.08
C ILE A 653 19.57 -19.00 -16.40
N THR A 654 19.95 -19.73 -17.44
CA THR A 654 19.24 -19.80 -18.71
C THR A 654 18.81 -21.23 -19.03
N ALA A 655 17.79 -21.38 -19.86
CA ALA A 655 17.41 -22.66 -20.45
C ALA A 655 16.75 -22.44 -21.81
N LYS A 656 16.91 -23.39 -22.74
CA LYS A 656 16.04 -23.49 -23.91
C LYS A 656 14.79 -24.26 -23.50
N VAL A 657 13.62 -23.67 -23.78
CA VAL A 657 12.32 -24.24 -23.44
C VAL A 657 11.48 -24.35 -24.69
N LEU A 658 11.11 -25.58 -25.04
CA LEU A 658 10.08 -25.88 -26.02
C LEU A 658 8.72 -25.70 -25.35
N GLY A 659 8.12 -24.53 -25.56
CA GLY A 659 6.84 -24.17 -24.95
C GLY A 659 5.67 -24.95 -25.55
N ASP A 660 4.63 -25.17 -24.74
CA ASP A 660 3.37 -25.81 -25.14
C ASP A 660 2.19 -24.84 -25.19
N GLY A 661 2.43 -23.53 -25.04
CA GLY A 661 1.39 -22.49 -25.03
C GLY A 661 0.42 -22.59 -23.86
N SER A 662 0.76 -23.30 -22.78
CA SER A 662 -0.15 -23.60 -21.67
C SER A 662 -0.43 -22.44 -20.71
N PHE A 663 0.25 -21.30 -20.84
CA PHE A 663 0.22 -20.20 -19.86
C PHE A 663 0.73 -20.61 -18.46
N ASN A 664 1.27 -21.82 -18.31
CA ASN A 664 1.91 -22.28 -17.08
C ASN A 664 3.22 -21.55 -16.82
N TRP A 665 3.64 -21.58 -15.56
CA TRP A 665 4.91 -21.03 -15.12
C TRP A 665 6.02 -22.05 -15.37
N VAL A 666 7.21 -21.56 -15.73
CA VAL A 666 8.44 -22.37 -15.76
C VAL A 666 9.43 -21.75 -14.79
N ARG A 667 9.87 -22.53 -13.82
CA ARG A 667 10.63 -22.04 -12.65
C ARG A 667 11.76 -23.00 -12.27
N ALA A 668 12.66 -22.52 -11.42
CA ALA A 668 13.72 -23.27 -10.78
C ALA A 668 13.65 -23.15 -9.25
N GLU A 669 14.02 -24.22 -8.56
CA GLU A 669 14.30 -24.19 -7.12
C GLU A 669 15.82 -24.17 -6.90
N ILE A 670 16.29 -23.18 -6.17
CA ILE A 670 17.71 -22.98 -5.89
C ILE A 670 17.93 -22.93 -4.37
N ILE A 671 18.84 -23.76 -3.88
CA ILE A 671 19.28 -23.73 -2.48
C ILE A 671 20.51 -22.82 -2.40
N ASP A 672 20.47 -21.79 -1.57
CA ASP A 672 21.62 -20.91 -1.34
C ASP A 672 22.58 -21.46 -0.27
N ALA A 673 23.68 -20.74 -0.02
CA ALA A 673 24.71 -21.14 0.94
C ALA A 673 24.23 -21.22 2.40
N ASP A 674 23.15 -20.52 2.76
CA ASP A 674 22.53 -20.63 4.08
C ASP A 674 21.59 -21.85 4.17
N GLY A 675 21.40 -22.58 3.06
CA GLY A 675 20.46 -23.69 2.95
C GLY A 675 19.01 -23.25 2.71
N LYS A 676 18.77 -21.96 2.43
CA LYS A 676 17.43 -21.45 2.16
C LYS A 676 17.04 -21.79 0.72
N LEU A 677 15.79 -22.23 0.57
CA LEU A 677 15.17 -22.54 -0.72
C LEU A 677 14.59 -21.27 -1.34
N ASN A 678 15.05 -20.95 -2.55
CA ASN A 678 14.62 -19.81 -3.33
C ASN A 678 13.93 -20.30 -4.62
N TYR A 679 12.88 -19.60 -5.05
CA TYR A 679 12.10 -19.96 -6.24
C TYR A 679 12.27 -18.90 -7.31
N VAL A 680 12.95 -19.26 -8.39
CA VAL A 680 13.36 -18.35 -9.47
C VAL A 680 12.49 -18.63 -10.70
N SER A 681 11.89 -17.60 -11.29
CA SER A 681 10.96 -17.76 -12.42
C SER A 681 11.65 -17.45 -13.76
N PHE A 682 11.63 -18.40 -14.70
CA PHE A 682 12.03 -18.14 -16.09
C PHE A 682 10.90 -17.45 -16.87
N THR A 683 9.67 -17.89 -16.65
CA THR A 683 8.46 -17.22 -17.13
C THR A 683 7.29 -17.52 -16.20
N GLU A 684 6.40 -16.55 -16.06
CA GLU A 684 5.11 -16.70 -15.38
C GLU A 684 3.94 -16.74 -16.39
N ASN A 685 4.27 -16.79 -17.68
CA ASN A 685 3.31 -16.87 -18.76
C ASN A 685 3.93 -17.54 -20.00
N MET A 686 3.90 -18.87 -20.04
CA MET A 686 4.36 -19.64 -21.20
C MET A 686 3.28 -19.68 -22.30
N ASN A 687 3.13 -18.55 -23.00
CA ASN A 687 2.14 -18.35 -24.08
C ASN A 687 2.68 -18.63 -25.49
N TRP A 688 3.82 -19.32 -25.61
CA TRP A 688 4.44 -19.63 -26.90
C TRP A 688 4.54 -21.14 -27.13
N THR A 689 4.63 -21.50 -28.40
CA THR A 689 5.03 -22.83 -28.87
C THR A 689 6.38 -22.74 -29.56
N GLY A 690 7.16 -23.82 -29.56
CA GLY A 690 8.50 -23.82 -30.16
C GLY A 690 9.61 -23.48 -29.16
N TRP A 691 10.86 -23.65 -29.60
CA TRP A 691 12.05 -23.42 -28.76
C TRP A 691 12.28 -21.93 -28.53
N ARG A 692 12.45 -21.55 -27.26
CA ARG A 692 12.83 -20.21 -26.85
C ARG A 692 13.87 -20.28 -25.73
N LYS A 693 14.92 -19.48 -25.81
CA LYS A 693 15.85 -19.29 -24.67
C LYS A 693 15.20 -18.36 -23.65
N VAL A 694 15.14 -18.80 -22.39
CA VAL A 694 14.60 -18.05 -21.25
C VAL A 694 15.69 -17.86 -20.21
N THR A 695 15.62 -16.77 -19.46
CA THR A 695 16.63 -16.33 -18.50
C THR A 695 15.97 -15.95 -17.19
N ALA A 696 16.63 -16.23 -16.06
CA ALA A 696 16.19 -15.79 -14.75
C ALA A 696 17.37 -15.36 -13.87
N ASP A 697 17.15 -14.35 -13.03
CA ASP A 697 18.14 -13.74 -12.15
C ASP A 697 18.39 -14.59 -10.89
N VAL A 698 19.67 -14.80 -10.58
CA VAL A 698 20.14 -15.52 -9.39
C VAL A 698 21.23 -14.75 -8.63
N SER A 699 21.56 -13.51 -9.03
CA SER A 699 22.70 -12.74 -8.47
C SER A 699 22.51 -12.35 -7.01
N ASP A 700 21.25 -12.20 -6.57
CA ASP A 700 20.91 -11.84 -5.18
C ASP A 700 21.02 -13.01 -4.19
N LEU A 701 21.32 -14.22 -4.66
CA LEU A 701 21.45 -15.40 -3.81
C LEU A 701 22.84 -15.48 -3.16
N LYS A 702 22.91 -16.17 -2.02
CA LYS A 702 24.20 -16.47 -1.37
C LYS A 702 24.87 -17.67 -2.02
N PHE A 703 26.10 -17.50 -2.47
CA PHE A 703 26.89 -18.55 -3.12
C PHE A 703 27.77 -19.33 -2.12
N PRO A 704 28.09 -20.62 -2.38
CA PRO A 704 27.70 -21.39 -3.57
C PRO A 704 26.22 -21.81 -3.54
N ILE A 705 25.59 -21.86 -4.71
CA ILE A 705 24.21 -22.30 -4.88
C ILE A 705 24.12 -23.77 -5.35
N LYS A 706 22.97 -24.40 -5.12
CA LYS A 706 22.62 -25.71 -5.69
C LYS A 706 21.31 -25.60 -6.46
N LEU A 707 21.31 -26.03 -7.73
CA LEU A 707 20.08 -26.17 -8.50
C LEU A 707 19.37 -27.46 -8.05
N LYS A 708 18.22 -27.31 -7.41
CA LYS A 708 17.43 -28.42 -6.88
C LYS A 708 16.46 -28.98 -7.92
N SER A 709 15.79 -28.10 -8.65
CA SER A 709 14.86 -28.52 -9.70
C SER A 709 14.64 -27.44 -10.75
N VAL A 710 14.17 -27.87 -11.92
CA VAL A 710 13.41 -27.04 -12.85
C VAL A 710 12.03 -27.67 -12.98
N TYR A 711 10.97 -26.86 -13.01
CA TYR A 711 9.61 -27.35 -12.88
C TYR A 711 8.60 -26.48 -13.60
N VAL A 712 7.51 -27.12 -14.01
CA VAL A 712 6.30 -26.46 -14.53
C VAL A 712 5.32 -26.30 -13.39
N ALA A 713 4.78 -25.10 -13.21
CA ALA A 713 3.82 -24.81 -12.16
C ALA A 713 2.53 -24.19 -12.70
N ASN A 714 1.43 -24.59 -12.07
CA ASN A 714 0.09 -24.10 -12.31
C ASN A 714 -0.44 -23.54 -10.97
N PRO A 715 -0.21 -22.24 -10.70
CA PRO A 715 -0.62 -21.60 -9.46
C PRO A 715 -2.13 -21.55 -9.30
N ALA A 716 -2.61 -21.60 -8.05
CA ALA A 716 -4.04 -21.56 -7.74
C ALA A 716 -4.76 -20.30 -8.28
N ASN A 717 -4.06 -19.16 -8.30
CA ASN A 717 -4.60 -17.91 -8.83
C ASN A 717 -4.44 -17.83 -10.36
N GLY A 718 -5.53 -17.59 -11.09
CA GLY A 718 -5.58 -17.63 -12.56
C GLY A 718 -5.42 -19.03 -13.15
N GLN A 719 -5.66 -20.08 -12.35
CA GLN A 719 -5.52 -21.48 -12.76
C GLN A 719 -6.46 -21.85 -13.94
N ASP A 720 -7.62 -21.21 -14.00
CA ASP A 720 -8.65 -21.37 -15.03
C ASP A 720 -8.22 -20.91 -16.43
N GLU A 721 -7.19 -20.05 -16.52
CA GLU A 721 -6.63 -19.57 -17.80
C GLU A 721 -5.53 -20.49 -18.36
N ARG A 722 -5.13 -21.53 -17.62
CA ARG A 722 -3.95 -22.35 -17.93
C ARG A 722 -4.30 -23.77 -18.32
N ALA A 723 -3.53 -24.34 -19.25
CA ALA A 723 -3.73 -25.74 -19.62
C ALA A 723 -3.35 -26.66 -18.45
N LEU A 724 -4.26 -27.59 -18.13
CA LEU A 724 -4.06 -28.56 -17.05
C LEU A 724 -3.21 -29.77 -17.48
N LYS A 725 -3.01 -29.99 -18.78
CA LYS A 725 -2.19 -31.08 -19.30
C LYS A 725 -1.27 -30.56 -20.37
N GLY A 726 -0.04 -31.06 -20.39
CA GLY A 726 0.94 -30.65 -21.38
C GLY A 726 2.28 -31.33 -21.18
N LYS A 727 3.23 -30.88 -21.99
CA LYS A 727 4.61 -31.37 -22.02
C LYS A 727 5.51 -30.21 -22.37
N VAL A 728 6.54 -30.01 -21.57
CA VAL A 728 7.57 -29.00 -21.81
C VAL A 728 8.90 -29.70 -21.96
N ASN A 729 9.65 -29.37 -23.00
CA ASN A 729 11.02 -29.85 -23.14
C ASN A 729 11.98 -28.75 -22.76
N ILE A 730 12.98 -29.10 -21.98
CA ILE A 730 14.01 -28.20 -21.47
C ILE A 730 15.36 -28.73 -21.92
N ASP A 731 16.21 -27.84 -22.39
CA ASP A 731 17.53 -28.16 -22.90
C ASP A 731 18.51 -26.99 -22.62
N ASP A 732 19.81 -27.25 -22.75
CA ASP A 732 20.89 -26.27 -22.59
C ASP A 732 20.75 -25.39 -21.32
N ILE A 733 20.53 -26.02 -20.15
CA ILE A 733 20.53 -25.24 -18.89
C ILE A 733 21.95 -24.74 -18.69
N SER A 734 22.09 -23.42 -18.68
CA SER A 734 23.37 -22.73 -18.60
C SER A 734 23.36 -21.69 -17.51
N PHE A 735 24.54 -21.31 -17.05
CA PHE A 735 24.72 -20.24 -16.08
C PHE A 735 25.55 -19.14 -16.70
N ILE A 736 25.10 -17.90 -16.52
CA ILE A 736 25.80 -16.71 -16.99
C ILE A 736 26.57 -16.15 -15.81
N TYR A 737 27.88 -16.02 -15.99
CA TYR A 737 28.77 -15.44 -15.00
C TYR A 737 29.05 -13.99 -15.35
N GLU A 738 29.20 -13.18 -14.31
CA GLU A 738 29.53 -11.77 -14.44
C GLU A 738 30.75 -11.58 -15.34
N GLY A 739 30.56 -10.78 -16.39
CA GLY A 739 31.66 -10.35 -17.24
C GLY A 739 32.51 -9.30 -16.52
N GLN A 740 33.80 -9.25 -16.83
CA GLN A 740 34.67 -8.19 -16.34
C GLN A 740 34.71 -7.04 -17.35
N LEU A 741 34.48 -5.82 -16.89
CA LEU A 741 34.70 -4.63 -17.71
C LEU A 741 36.19 -4.53 -18.10
N PRO A 742 36.50 -4.05 -19.32
CA PRO A 742 37.87 -3.91 -19.77
C PRO A 742 38.64 -2.94 -18.86
N ALA A 743 39.84 -3.35 -18.44
CA ALA A 743 40.73 -2.49 -17.69
C ALA A 743 41.13 -1.27 -18.54
N LEU A 744 40.93 -0.07 -17.99
CA LEU A 744 41.32 1.16 -18.67
C LEU A 744 42.85 1.35 -18.59
N PRO A 745 43.49 1.89 -19.65
CA PRO A 745 44.92 2.13 -19.64
C PRO A 745 45.30 3.17 -18.58
N LYS A 746 46.35 2.85 -17.81
CA LYS A 746 46.95 3.72 -16.78
C LYS A 746 48.10 4.52 -17.39
N ASN A 747 47.75 5.56 -18.13
CA ASN A 747 48.71 6.40 -18.83
C ASN A 747 48.98 7.67 -18.02
N THR A 748 50.25 8.09 -17.96
CA THR A 748 50.64 9.36 -17.34
C THR A 748 50.90 10.40 -18.42
N ILE A 749 50.21 11.54 -18.32
CA ILE A 749 50.42 12.70 -19.18
C ILE A 749 51.14 13.80 -18.40
N LYS A 750 52.21 14.36 -18.94
CA LYS A 750 52.84 15.59 -18.43
C LYS A 750 52.68 16.71 -19.45
N LEU A 751 52.18 17.85 -19.00
CA LEU A 751 51.99 19.06 -19.81
C LEU A 751 52.63 20.27 -19.12
N ASN A 752 52.87 21.33 -19.87
CA ASN A 752 53.21 22.65 -19.30
C ASN A 752 52.28 23.69 -19.90
N VAL A 753 51.76 24.59 -19.06
CA VAL A 753 50.97 25.72 -19.54
C VAL A 753 51.82 26.56 -20.50
N TYR A 754 51.20 27.02 -21.59
CA TYR A 754 51.80 27.81 -22.67
C TYR A 754 52.85 27.11 -23.53
N LYS A 755 53.13 25.81 -23.30
CA LYS A 755 54.01 25.00 -24.16
C LYS A 755 53.21 23.97 -24.93
N LYS A 756 53.58 23.74 -26.19
CA LYS A 756 52.95 22.70 -27.03
C LYS A 756 53.55 21.31 -26.80
N GLN A 757 54.66 21.20 -26.07
CA GLN A 757 55.27 19.91 -25.78
C GLN A 757 54.53 19.22 -24.63
N ALA A 758 54.17 17.96 -24.85
CA ALA A 758 53.55 17.06 -23.89
C ALA A 758 54.33 15.75 -23.85
N THR A 759 54.31 15.04 -22.73
CA THR A 759 54.75 13.64 -22.69
C THR A 759 53.60 12.72 -22.30
N LEU A 760 53.53 11.56 -22.94
CA LEU A 760 52.62 10.46 -22.63
C LEU A 760 53.50 9.23 -22.38
N ASN A 761 53.52 8.74 -21.14
CA ASN A 761 54.42 7.66 -20.70
C ASN A 761 55.88 7.91 -21.14
N ASP A 762 56.35 9.15 -20.87
CA ASP A 762 57.69 9.66 -21.20
C ASP A 762 58.04 9.79 -22.71
N LYS A 763 57.12 9.43 -23.62
CA LYS A 763 57.24 9.73 -25.05
C LYS A 763 56.73 11.14 -25.35
N SER A 764 57.50 11.93 -26.10
CA SER A 764 57.18 13.33 -26.42
C SER A 764 56.18 13.46 -27.59
N TYR A 765 55.24 14.39 -27.45
CA TYR A 765 54.23 14.76 -28.45
C TYR A 765 54.15 16.29 -28.57
N THR A 766 53.75 16.78 -29.74
CA THR A 766 53.45 18.20 -29.96
C THR A 766 51.95 18.40 -30.10
N LEU A 767 51.38 19.19 -29.20
CA LEU A 767 49.98 19.56 -29.17
C LEU A 767 49.66 20.59 -30.26
N GLU A 768 48.47 20.49 -30.83
CA GLU A 768 47.94 21.51 -31.75
C GLU A 768 47.80 22.88 -31.05
N GLN A 769 47.33 22.85 -29.79
CA GLN A 769 47.17 24.00 -28.92
C GLN A 769 47.78 23.75 -27.54
N ALA A 770 48.52 24.73 -27.01
CA ALA A 770 49.10 24.63 -25.68
C ALA A 770 48.02 24.76 -24.58
N PRO A 771 48.15 24.05 -23.43
CA PRO A 771 47.32 24.31 -22.27
C PRO A 771 47.40 25.80 -21.88
N THR A 772 46.28 26.39 -21.50
CA THR A 772 46.18 27.84 -21.27
C THR A 772 45.38 28.12 -20.01
N ILE A 773 45.71 29.18 -19.27
CA ILE A 773 44.91 29.60 -18.12
C ILE A 773 43.88 30.64 -18.57
N VAL A 774 42.64 30.43 -18.19
CA VAL A 774 41.52 31.36 -18.40
C VAL A 774 40.77 31.47 -17.09
N ASN A 775 40.65 32.67 -16.52
CA ASN A 775 39.99 32.91 -15.23
C ASN A 775 40.46 31.93 -14.13
N ASP A 776 41.77 31.88 -13.92
CA ASP A 776 42.46 30.99 -12.95
C ASP A 776 42.23 29.48 -13.15
N ASN A 777 41.61 29.09 -14.26
CA ASN A 777 41.37 27.69 -14.62
C ASN A 777 42.25 27.28 -15.79
N THR A 778 42.93 26.13 -15.65
CA THR A 778 43.73 25.54 -16.72
C THR A 778 42.83 24.81 -17.71
N LEU A 779 42.86 25.23 -18.97
CA LEU A 779 42.19 24.57 -20.08
C LEU A 779 43.19 23.72 -20.87
N VAL A 780 42.76 22.53 -21.28
CA VAL A 780 43.57 21.56 -22.04
C VAL A 780 42.87 21.10 -23.32
N PRO A 781 43.61 20.68 -24.37
CA PRO A 781 43.02 20.09 -25.56
C PRO A 781 42.29 18.77 -25.22
N ILE A 782 40.96 18.74 -25.35
CA ILE A 782 40.16 17.57 -24.93
C ILE A 782 40.56 16.30 -25.68
N ARG A 783 40.77 16.41 -27.00
CA ARG A 783 41.07 15.26 -27.86
C ARG A 783 42.35 14.56 -27.42
N PHE A 784 43.44 15.32 -27.26
CA PHE A 784 44.72 14.75 -26.83
C PHE A 784 44.60 14.07 -25.47
N VAL A 785 44.01 14.74 -24.46
CA VAL A 785 43.90 14.20 -23.11
C VAL A 785 43.03 12.94 -23.09
N THR A 786 41.86 12.96 -23.75
CA THR A 786 40.96 11.82 -23.75
C THR A 786 41.53 10.63 -24.51
N GLU A 787 42.05 10.82 -25.72
CA GLU A 787 42.61 9.73 -26.54
C GLU A 787 43.86 9.13 -25.89
N ALA A 788 44.74 9.98 -25.35
CA ALA A 788 45.92 9.54 -24.61
C ALA A 788 45.57 8.69 -23.38
N LEU A 789 44.35 8.78 -22.87
CA LEU A 789 43.89 7.99 -21.72
C LEU A 789 42.92 6.87 -22.12
N GLY A 790 42.79 6.57 -23.41
CA GLY A 790 41.99 5.45 -23.94
C GLY A 790 40.49 5.74 -24.03
N GLY A 791 40.08 7.01 -24.11
CA GLY A 791 38.72 7.41 -24.42
C GLY A 791 38.55 7.82 -25.88
N ASN A 792 37.29 8.03 -26.29
CA ASN A 792 36.91 8.53 -27.60
C ASN A 792 36.28 9.92 -27.49
N VAL A 793 36.49 10.76 -28.50
CA VAL A 793 35.91 12.10 -28.61
C VAL A 793 35.13 12.25 -29.92
N LYS A 794 33.86 12.60 -29.83
CA LYS A 794 32.99 12.92 -30.97
C LYS A 794 32.62 14.40 -30.94
N TRP A 795 32.74 15.06 -32.09
CA TRP A 795 32.32 16.45 -32.31
C TRP A 795 30.97 16.48 -33.03
N ASP A 796 30.03 17.28 -32.53
CA ASP A 796 28.80 17.65 -33.22
C ASP A 796 28.86 19.14 -33.56
N ASP A 797 28.97 19.44 -34.85
CA ASP A 797 29.13 20.81 -35.33
C ASP A 797 27.86 21.65 -35.17
N LYS A 798 26.68 21.03 -35.32
CA LYS A 798 25.39 21.73 -35.25
C LYS A 798 25.08 22.18 -33.83
N GLU A 799 25.35 21.31 -32.86
CA GLU A 799 25.17 21.65 -31.45
C GLU A 799 26.39 22.36 -30.84
N ARG A 800 27.53 22.44 -31.55
CA ARG A 800 28.83 22.80 -30.98
C ARG A 800 29.13 21.99 -29.69
N LYS A 801 28.91 20.68 -29.77
CA LYS A 801 28.97 19.75 -28.64
C LYS A 801 30.14 18.78 -28.79
N VAL A 802 30.79 18.48 -27.67
CA VAL A 802 31.75 17.38 -27.56
C VAL A 802 31.14 16.27 -26.71
N THR A 803 31.16 15.05 -27.24
CA THR A 803 30.83 13.83 -26.51
C THR A 803 32.11 13.05 -26.24
N VAL A 804 32.39 12.77 -24.98
CA VAL A 804 33.52 11.97 -24.52
C VAL A 804 32.99 10.66 -23.95
N VAL A 805 33.53 9.54 -24.41
CA VAL A 805 33.22 8.21 -23.87
C VAL A 805 34.51 7.52 -23.46
N ARG A 806 34.61 7.08 -22.21
CA ARG A 806 35.74 6.30 -21.70
C ARG A 806 35.26 5.31 -20.63
N GLY A 807 35.36 4.02 -20.90
CA GLY A 807 34.87 2.99 -19.98
C GLY A 807 33.40 3.20 -19.63
N ASP A 808 33.11 3.40 -18.36
CA ASP A 808 31.77 3.68 -17.81
C ASP A 808 31.42 5.19 -17.76
N LYS A 809 32.27 6.06 -18.31
CA LYS A 809 32.10 7.52 -18.28
C LYS A 809 31.66 8.07 -19.63
N LEU A 810 30.56 8.82 -19.60
CA LEU A 810 30.03 9.67 -20.66
C LEU A 810 30.06 11.12 -20.18
N ILE A 811 30.65 12.01 -20.97
CA ILE A 811 30.59 13.45 -20.76
C ILE A 811 30.10 14.12 -22.04
N ASP A 812 29.00 14.86 -21.97
CA ASP A 812 28.60 15.80 -23.01
C ASP A 812 28.81 17.23 -22.53
N LEU A 813 29.49 18.04 -23.34
CA LEU A 813 29.75 19.45 -23.06
C LEU A 813 29.55 20.29 -24.32
N TRP A 814 29.14 21.54 -24.13
CA TRP A 814 28.88 22.49 -25.22
C TRP A 814 29.88 23.65 -25.15
N ILE A 815 30.35 24.11 -26.31
CA ILE A 815 31.25 25.25 -26.37
C ILE A 815 30.52 26.51 -25.87
N ASP A 816 31.20 27.32 -25.07
CA ASP A 816 30.69 28.54 -24.45
C ASP A 816 29.51 28.32 -23.47
N ASN A 817 29.28 27.08 -23.03
CA ASN A 817 28.30 26.75 -21.98
C ASN A 817 29.01 26.12 -20.77
N ALA A 818 28.68 26.57 -19.56
CA ALA A 818 29.24 25.99 -18.34
C ALA A 818 28.58 24.67 -17.93
N ASP A 819 27.31 24.43 -18.32
CA ASP A 819 26.62 23.19 -18.00
C ASP A 819 27.07 22.04 -18.92
N LEU A 820 27.31 20.89 -18.32
CA LEU A 820 27.65 19.62 -18.96
C LEU A 820 26.89 18.47 -18.31
N PHE A 821 26.81 17.34 -19.01
CA PHE A 821 26.18 16.12 -18.51
C PHE A 821 27.22 15.04 -18.31
N VAL A 822 27.29 14.47 -17.10
CA VAL A 822 28.23 13.42 -16.71
C VAL A 822 27.43 12.22 -16.25
N ASN A 823 27.43 11.13 -17.04
CA ASN A 823 26.65 9.91 -16.73
C ASN A 823 25.21 10.20 -16.28
N GLY A 824 24.54 11.15 -16.94
CA GLY A 824 23.18 11.54 -16.56
C GLY A 824 23.05 12.63 -15.51
N ASP A 825 24.12 13.07 -14.86
CA ASP A 825 24.06 14.18 -13.91
C ASP A 825 24.44 15.50 -14.58
N ARG A 826 23.67 16.54 -14.28
CA ARG A 826 24.03 17.90 -14.68
C ARG A 826 25.10 18.45 -13.74
N VAL A 827 26.19 18.93 -14.33
CA VAL A 827 27.32 19.53 -13.62
C VAL A 827 27.63 20.88 -14.27
N THR A 828 27.93 21.89 -13.47
CA THR A 828 28.35 23.22 -13.97
C THR A 828 29.85 23.39 -13.77
N ALA A 829 30.56 23.72 -14.84
CA ALA A 829 31.99 24.03 -14.86
C ALA A 829 32.26 25.45 -14.34
N GLU A 830 33.42 25.66 -13.71
CA GLU A 830 33.87 27.00 -13.32
C GLU A 830 34.13 27.92 -14.53
N VAL A 831 34.61 27.33 -15.63
CA VAL A 831 34.84 28.03 -16.91
C VAL A 831 34.28 27.18 -18.04
N SER A 832 33.56 27.81 -18.96
CA SER A 832 32.98 27.12 -20.11
C SER A 832 34.07 26.61 -21.07
N PRO A 833 33.88 25.44 -21.72
CA PRO A 833 34.73 24.98 -22.81
C PRO A 833 34.84 26.02 -23.93
N LYS A 834 36.00 26.12 -24.58
CA LYS A 834 36.27 27.11 -25.63
C LYS A 834 36.91 26.48 -26.85
N ILE A 835 36.74 27.09 -28.01
CA ILE A 835 37.56 26.79 -29.18
C ILE A 835 38.70 27.81 -29.24
N MET A 836 39.95 27.33 -29.27
CA MET A 836 41.16 28.15 -29.42
C MET A 836 41.99 27.59 -30.55
N ASN A 837 42.25 28.38 -31.59
CA ASN A 837 42.98 27.95 -32.79
C ASN A 837 42.41 26.65 -33.41
N ASN A 838 41.08 26.58 -33.53
CA ASN A 838 40.34 25.41 -34.04
C ASN A 838 40.45 24.13 -33.16
N VAL A 839 40.96 24.24 -31.93
CA VAL A 839 41.06 23.15 -30.97
C VAL A 839 40.07 23.37 -29.84
N THR A 840 39.31 22.33 -29.47
CA THR A 840 38.44 22.40 -28.28
C THR A 840 39.26 22.27 -27.01
N MET A 841 39.12 23.27 -26.15
CA MET A 841 39.80 23.45 -24.88
C MET A 841 38.79 23.32 -23.74
N VAL A 842 39.07 22.45 -22.77
CA VAL A 842 38.15 22.13 -21.66
C VAL A 842 38.83 22.34 -20.30
N PRO A 843 38.09 22.68 -19.23
CA PRO A 843 38.66 22.78 -17.89
C PRO A 843 39.25 21.44 -17.45
N LEU A 844 40.56 21.45 -17.18
CA LEU A 844 41.32 20.25 -16.87
C LEU A 844 40.76 19.50 -15.65
N ARG A 845 40.59 20.20 -14.54
CA ARG A 845 40.21 19.57 -13.26
C ARG A 845 38.86 18.85 -13.39
N LEU A 846 37.87 19.51 -13.98
CA LEU A 846 36.56 18.94 -14.21
C LEU A 846 36.62 17.65 -15.05
N ILE A 847 37.29 17.69 -16.21
CA ILE A 847 37.34 16.53 -17.10
C ILE A 847 38.16 15.40 -16.49
N SER A 848 39.32 15.72 -15.90
CA SER A 848 40.19 14.71 -15.30
C SER A 848 39.52 14.02 -14.11
N GLU A 849 38.94 14.76 -13.16
CA GLU A 849 38.29 14.17 -11.98
C GLU A 849 37.04 13.35 -12.37
N ARG A 850 36.23 13.83 -13.33
CA ARG A 850 35.02 13.11 -13.77
C ARG A 850 35.31 11.88 -14.60
N LEU A 851 36.46 11.83 -15.28
CA LEU A 851 36.96 10.64 -15.97
C LEU A 851 37.78 9.71 -15.06
N GLY A 852 37.95 10.06 -13.77
CA GLY A 852 38.57 9.22 -12.75
C GLY A 852 40.08 9.39 -12.57
N PHE A 853 40.66 10.50 -13.03
CA PHE A 853 42.10 10.78 -12.96
C PHE A 853 42.45 11.73 -11.83
N LYS A 854 43.71 11.65 -11.38
CA LYS A 854 44.31 12.64 -10.49
C LYS A 854 45.05 13.68 -11.30
N VAL A 855 44.94 14.94 -10.87
CA VAL A 855 45.66 16.05 -11.47
C VAL A 855 46.67 16.58 -10.47
N GLY A 856 47.96 16.49 -10.83
CA GLY A 856 49.06 17.16 -10.15
C GLY A 856 49.34 18.52 -10.78
N TRP A 857 49.67 19.51 -9.94
CA TRP A 857 50.09 20.83 -10.35
C TRP A 857 51.44 21.18 -9.74
N GLU A 858 52.41 21.57 -10.58
CA GLU A 858 53.74 22.02 -10.19
C GLU A 858 53.88 23.52 -10.50
N PRO A 859 53.73 24.41 -9.49
CA PRO A 859 53.68 25.85 -9.70
C PRO A 859 54.96 26.42 -10.30
N LYS A 860 56.14 25.89 -9.94
CA LYS A 860 57.43 26.49 -10.32
C LYS A 860 57.67 26.51 -11.82
N ASN A 861 57.13 25.52 -12.53
CA ASN A 861 57.31 25.34 -13.98
C ASN A 861 55.99 25.34 -14.76
N TYR A 862 54.88 25.73 -14.11
CA TYR A 862 53.52 25.59 -14.67
C TYR A 862 53.25 24.18 -15.20
N GLY A 863 53.73 23.17 -14.46
CA GLY A 863 53.67 21.77 -14.85
C GLY A 863 52.35 21.12 -14.43
N ILE A 864 51.82 20.26 -15.29
CA ILE A 864 50.58 19.50 -15.08
C ILE A 864 50.94 18.03 -15.22
N THR A 865 50.51 17.20 -14.27
CA THR A 865 50.56 15.73 -14.39
C THR A 865 49.14 15.18 -14.31
N ILE A 866 48.78 14.27 -15.21
CA ILE A 866 47.49 13.54 -15.19
C ILE A 866 47.83 12.06 -15.09
N GLU A 867 47.27 11.37 -14.08
CA GLU A 867 47.52 9.95 -13.79
C GLU A 867 46.25 9.17 -13.42
#